data_AF-A0A1M6ES74-F1
#
_entry.id   AF-A0A1M6ES74-F1
#
_cell.length_a   1.000
_cell.length_b   1.000
_cell.length_c   1.000
_cell.angle_alpha   90.00
_cell.angle_beta   90.00
_cell.angle_gamma   90.00
#
_symmetry.space_group_name_H-M   'P 1'
#
loop_
_entity.id
_entity.type
_entity.pdbx_description
1 polymer ?
#
loop_
_entity_poly.entity_id
_entity_poly.type
_entity_poly.pdbx_seq_one_letter_code
_entity_poly.pdbx_strand_id
1 'polypeptide(L)'
;MSSHTHQPAVNPFCKTQDRRKGKEKLVTITFMIFTYTVLFCAFVIFGNIIWKGAPVLAEKGLSFLTEKPQTLSVLEVEQADGIEVPAKNFDSMLSSNGDDRLPIANVRTFDKSYKMINFDLLPDSIIGEGYLKDLEQQNDNFYLRYDERTLEAPVAFTLQQDKAITLTEDAYKTVKELAPNLIPADVKSRESKLSDFEVTIAKGEYMIGKGTHDALVNTPLIFKMKQTFADDDAGNEFPCIIPETQTITVDGGTFFTAFDEDESGTLPLEDQKDIPVVKNFYDFTIPAGTYQTNDKVLAILANMGVPTKHNTAKGSIVVNLGKAINLTTSASEYETLIAANPGIKVDNATPAVESEPFVSFTLKKDSEVLLNAEDYEQIKAANEGTNNFKTSSEHTHSYSGGGVLGPIIGTAILVIICMAIALTTGIASAVFLTEYAAQGRFIKTIRLAMLNLAGVPSIVFGLFGLGLFVMIAPALTSTPSAESKFIVPIAPVASEPNLRVVEQEKIYIAEDKASISELRELTATAGDTRFYDGWYYLSFQGWGTCMLAGGFTLAIMILPVIITSCEESLRAVPQGFREASLALGASKWQSIRTAVLPYAFPGILTASVLGITRVAGETAPIMFTAAVAERSDLPWQGIHSLGFDRFIDFLQQSVQALPYHIYTVAGRIPQSEYTQPMQYGAVLVFMIIVMSLAGFSVWLRIRVRNKIKW
;
A
#
# COMPACT_ATOMS: atom_id res chain seq x y z
N MET A 1 -59.61 75.87 -55.72
CA MET A 1 -60.26 74.67 -55.13
C MET A 1 -59.71 73.42 -55.81
N SER A 2 -58.80 72.69 -55.17
CA SER A 2 -58.67 71.21 -55.27
C SER A 2 -57.56 70.76 -54.31
N SER A 3 -57.90 69.83 -53.41
CA SER A 3 -57.22 69.48 -52.17
C SER A 3 -55.86 68.80 -52.31
N HIS A 4 -54.87 69.28 -51.54
CA HIS A 4 -53.65 68.55 -51.20
C HIS A 4 -53.98 67.35 -50.29
N THR A 5 -53.75 66.14 -50.78
CA THR A 5 -53.67 64.93 -49.94
C THR A 5 -52.21 64.67 -49.56
N HIS A 6 -51.88 64.86 -48.29
CA HIS A 6 -50.60 64.44 -47.69
C HIS A 6 -50.42 62.92 -47.87
N GLN A 7 -49.41 62.49 -48.63
CA GLN A 7 -48.93 61.11 -48.60
C GLN A 7 -48.14 60.87 -47.30
N PRO A 8 -48.43 59.80 -46.54
CA PRO A 8 -47.67 59.49 -45.33
C PRO A 8 -46.26 59.04 -45.70
N ALA A 9 -45.25 59.53 -44.97
CA ALA A 9 -43.86 59.15 -45.15
C ALA A 9 -43.70 57.62 -45.01
N VAL A 10 -43.15 56.98 -46.05
CA VAL A 10 -42.86 55.54 -46.05
C VAL A 10 -41.76 55.27 -45.02
N ASN A 11 -42.11 54.51 -43.98
CA ASN A 11 -41.20 54.12 -42.92
C ASN A 11 -40.02 53.30 -43.51
N PRO A 12 -38.76 53.79 -43.43
CA PRO A 12 -37.59 53.10 -43.99
C PRO A 12 -37.20 51.82 -43.22
N PHE A 13 -37.86 51.53 -42.09
CA PHE A 13 -37.73 50.28 -41.34
C PHE A 13 -38.74 49.20 -41.77
N CYS A 14 -39.34 49.32 -42.96
CA CYS A 14 -40.24 48.30 -43.48
C CYS A 14 -39.50 46.96 -43.71
N LYS A 15 -39.90 45.97 -42.90
CA LYS A 15 -39.65 44.53 -42.91
C LYS A 15 -39.07 43.92 -44.21
N THR A 16 -37.75 43.81 -44.29
CA THR A 16 -37.07 42.76 -45.09
C THR A 16 -37.08 41.44 -44.29
N GLN A 17 -38.23 40.76 -44.19
CA GLN A 17 -38.47 39.78 -43.12
C GLN A 17 -38.51 38.27 -43.42
N ASP A 18 -38.35 37.74 -44.64
CA ASP A 18 -38.54 36.27 -44.81
C ASP A 18 -37.26 35.43 -44.77
N ARG A 19 -36.27 35.72 -45.61
CA ARG A 19 -35.09 34.83 -45.75
C ARG A 19 -34.12 34.92 -44.56
N ARG A 20 -34.03 36.09 -43.90
CA ARG A 20 -33.22 36.28 -42.67
C ARG A 20 -33.86 35.60 -41.45
N LYS A 21 -35.18 35.67 -41.29
CA LYS A 21 -35.91 34.93 -40.25
C LYS A 21 -35.78 33.42 -40.38
N GLY A 22 -35.80 32.89 -41.62
CA GLY A 22 -35.57 31.46 -41.86
C GLY A 22 -34.18 31.01 -41.39
N LYS A 23 -33.14 31.81 -41.66
CA LYS A 23 -31.77 31.55 -41.19
C LYS A 23 -31.64 31.69 -39.67
N GLU A 24 -32.23 32.72 -39.08
CA GLU A 24 -32.25 32.89 -37.62
C GLU A 24 -32.95 31.70 -36.94
N LYS A 25 -34.12 31.30 -37.44
CA LYS A 25 -34.86 30.14 -36.93
C LYS A 25 -34.05 28.84 -37.06
N LEU A 26 -33.35 28.64 -38.17
CA LEU A 26 -32.46 27.50 -38.35
C LEU A 26 -31.31 27.53 -37.32
N VAL A 27 -30.65 28.67 -37.15
CA VAL A 27 -29.54 28.83 -36.18
C VAL A 27 -30.03 28.58 -34.74
N THR A 28 -31.19 29.13 -34.37
CA THR A 28 -31.79 28.91 -33.05
C THR A 28 -32.15 27.44 -32.85
N ILE A 29 -32.74 26.77 -33.84
CA ILE A 29 -33.05 25.32 -33.77
C ILE A 29 -31.76 24.52 -33.63
N THR A 30 -30.70 24.86 -34.36
CA THR A 30 -29.40 24.19 -34.26
C THR A 30 -28.80 24.35 -32.87
N PHE A 31 -28.78 25.56 -32.30
CA PHE A 31 -28.30 25.78 -30.93
C PHE A 31 -29.15 25.05 -29.90
N MET A 32 -30.47 25.03 -30.08
CA MET A 32 -31.40 24.29 -29.24
C MET A 32 -31.13 22.78 -29.29
N ILE A 33 -30.92 22.21 -30.49
CA ILE A 33 -30.54 20.79 -30.65
C ILE A 33 -29.23 20.52 -29.91
N PHE A 34 -28.19 21.35 -30.10
CA PHE A 34 -26.92 21.14 -29.39
C PHE A 34 -27.09 21.18 -27.86
N THR A 35 -27.86 22.14 -27.33
CA THR A 35 -28.12 22.22 -25.89
C THR A 35 -28.90 21.00 -25.39
N TYR A 36 -29.95 20.59 -26.09
CA TYR A 36 -30.77 19.45 -25.66
C TYR A 36 -30.08 18.10 -25.84
N THR A 37 -29.19 17.94 -26.82
CA THR A 37 -28.38 16.72 -26.96
C THR A 37 -27.49 16.50 -25.74
N VAL A 38 -26.84 17.55 -25.22
CA VAL A 38 -26.02 17.45 -23.99
C VAL A 38 -26.88 17.04 -22.79
N LEU A 39 -28.06 17.65 -22.64
CA LEU A 39 -28.99 17.31 -21.56
C LEU A 39 -29.54 15.88 -21.70
N PHE A 40 -29.81 15.43 -22.92
CA PHE A 40 -30.25 14.06 -23.20
C PHE A 40 -29.17 13.04 -22.86
N CYS A 41 -27.92 13.28 -23.27
CA CYS A 41 -26.79 12.42 -22.90
C CYS A 41 -26.62 12.32 -21.38
N ALA A 42 -26.67 13.45 -20.68
CA ALA A 42 -26.62 13.46 -19.22
C ALA A 42 -27.79 12.67 -18.60
N PHE A 43 -29.01 12.87 -19.10
CA PHE A 43 -30.20 12.16 -18.63
C PHE A 43 -30.08 10.64 -18.82
N VAL A 44 -29.58 10.18 -19.96
CA VAL A 44 -29.37 8.75 -20.24
C VAL A 44 -28.32 8.15 -19.28
N ILE A 45 -27.19 8.84 -19.08
CA ILE A 45 -26.12 8.37 -18.18
C ILE A 45 -26.62 8.29 -16.74
N PHE A 46 -27.20 9.37 -16.21
CA PHE A 46 -27.69 9.39 -14.83
C PHE A 46 -28.89 8.45 -14.64
N GLY A 47 -29.78 8.36 -15.63
CA GLY A 47 -30.90 7.41 -15.61
C GLY A 47 -30.43 5.96 -15.50
N ASN A 48 -29.38 5.59 -16.24
CA ASN A 48 -28.80 4.24 -16.18
C ASN A 48 -28.13 3.97 -14.81
N ILE A 49 -27.39 4.94 -14.27
CA ILE A 49 -26.76 4.82 -12.94
C ILE A 49 -27.83 4.62 -11.86
N ILE A 50 -28.89 5.42 -11.88
CA ILE A 50 -30.00 5.31 -10.91
C ILE A 50 -30.71 3.96 -11.06
N TRP A 51 -31.01 3.55 -12.30
CA TRP A 51 -31.72 2.30 -12.57
C TRP A 51 -30.97 1.06 -12.07
N LYS A 52 -29.65 1.02 -12.24
CA LYS A 52 -28.81 -0.11 -11.82
C LYS A 52 -28.34 -0.01 -10.36
N GLY A 53 -28.12 1.20 -9.85
CA GLY A 53 -27.62 1.41 -8.49
C GLY A 53 -28.71 1.39 -7.41
N ALA A 54 -29.93 1.81 -7.72
CA ALA A 54 -31.02 1.88 -6.73
C ALA A 54 -31.40 0.51 -6.12
N PRO A 55 -31.48 -0.60 -6.90
CA PRO A 55 -31.75 -1.92 -6.33
C PRO A 55 -30.71 -2.34 -5.29
N VAL A 56 -29.42 -2.06 -5.55
CA VAL A 56 -28.30 -2.42 -4.66
C VAL A 56 -28.42 -1.72 -3.30
N LEU A 57 -28.76 -0.44 -3.31
CA LEU A 57 -29.03 0.34 -2.10
C LEU A 57 -30.35 -0.04 -1.42
N ALA A 58 -31.34 -0.52 -2.17
CA ALA A 58 -32.60 -0.98 -1.59
C ALA A 58 -32.45 -2.34 -0.88
N GLU A 59 -31.63 -3.24 -1.43
CA GLU A 59 -31.38 -4.58 -0.87
C GLU A 59 -30.43 -4.53 0.34
N LYS A 60 -29.31 -3.82 0.21
CA LYS A 60 -28.29 -3.73 1.29
C LYS A 60 -28.52 -2.57 2.26
N GLY A 61 -29.29 -1.56 1.89
CA GLY A 61 -29.63 -0.45 2.79
C GLY A 61 -28.40 0.25 3.38
N LEU A 62 -28.41 0.43 4.70
CA LEU A 62 -27.30 1.07 5.43
C LEU A 62 -26.07 0.14 5.57
N SER A 63 -26.25 -1.17 5.45
CA SER A 63 -25.15 -2.14 5.58
C SER A 63 -24.16 -2.01 4.43
N PHE A 64 -24.63 -1.61 3.24
CA PHE A 64 -23.78 -1.24 2.10
C PHE A 64 -22.71 -0.19 2.44
N LEU A 65 -23.03 0.74 3.36
CA LEU A 65 -22.09 1.77 3.78
C LEU A 65 -21.13 1.21 4.84
N THR A 66 -21.65 0.51 5.83
CA THR A 66 -20.92 0.18 7.08
C THR A 66 -20.22 -1.17 7.11
N GLU A 67 -20.58 -2.11 6.23
CA GLU A 67 -19.89 -3.41 6.12
C GLU A 67 -18.40 -3.20 5.82
N LYS A 68 -17.52 -4.10 6.26
CA LYS A 68 -16.14 -4.07 5.76
C LYS A 68 -16.16 -4.44 4.27
N PRO A 69 -15.32 -3.83 3.41
CA PRO A 69 -15.11 -4.32 2.06
C PRO A 69 -14.60 -5.75 2.13
N GLN A 70 -15.39 -6.66 1.57
CA GLN A 70 -15.04 -8.07 1.52
C GLN A 70 -14.43 -8.38 0.15
N THR A 71 -13.31 -9.07 0.18
CA THR A 71 -12.81 -9.86 -0.95
C THR A 71 -13.44 -11.24 -0.83
N LEU A 72 -14.25 -11.63 -1.81
CA LEU A 72 -14.91 -12.94 -1.82
C LEU A 72 -14.11 -13.90 -2.69
N SER A 73 -13.66 -14.99 -2.11
CA SER A 73 -13.15 -16.15 -2.85
C SER A 73 -14.33 -17.03 -3.21
N VAL A 74 -14.56 -17.19 -4.51
CA VAL A 74 -15.51 -18.16 -5.07
C VAL A 74 -14.75 -19.47 -5.26
N LEU A 75 -15.18 -20.48 -4.52
CA LEU A 75 -14.55 -21.79 -4.50
C LEU A 75 -15.52 -22.80 -5.07
N GLU A 76 -15.06 -23.54 -6.07
CA GLU A 76 -15.77 -24.72 -6.54
C GLU A 76 -15.23 -25.95 -5.83
N VAL A 77 -16.05 -26.48 -4.94
CA VAL A 77 -15.67 -27.53 -4.00
C VAL A 77 -15.63 -28.89 -4.70
N GLU A 78 -14.43 -29.49 -4.81
CA GLU A 78 -14.24 -30.82 -5.37
C GLU A 78 -14.43 -31.91 -4.31
N GLN A 79 -13.85 -31.71 -3.13
CA GLN A 79 -13.94 -32.61 -1.97
C GLN A 79 -13.91 -31.78 -0.67
N ALA A 80 -14.99 -31.80 0.09
CA ALA A 80 -15.15 -31.06 1.34
C ALA A 80 -15.95 -31.85 2.37
N ASP A 81 -15.50 -33.06 2.67
CA ASP A 81 -16.14 -33.90 3.68
C ASP A 81 -15.28 -33.92 4.93
N GLY A 82 -15.86 -33.47 6.04
CA GLY A 82 -15.16 -33.37 7.32
C GLY A 82 -14.14 -32.23 7.41
N ILE A 83 -14.48 -31.05 6.89
CA ILE A 83 -13.70 -29.82 7.14
C ILE A 83 -13.72 -29.54 8.64
N GLU A 84 -12.55 -29.37 9.25
CA GLU A 84 -12.41 -29.00 10.66
C GLU A 84 -11.97 -27.54 10.77
N VAL A 85 -12.64 -26.77 11.63
CA VAL A 85 -12.22 -25.41 12.01
C VAL A 85 -12.46 -25.17 13.51
N PRO A 86 -11.68 -24.29 14.16
CA PRO A 86 -11.97 -23.86 15.53
C PRO A 86 -13.40 -23.30 15.64
N ALA A 87 -14.11 -23.61 16.72
CA ALA A 87 -15.52 -23.22 16.89
C ALA A 87 -15.73 -21.70 16.82
N LYS A 88 -14.77 -20.94 17.35
CA LYS A 88 -14.75 -19.47 17.27
C LYS A 88 -14.71 -18.96 15.82
N ASN A 89 -13.97 -19.64 14.95
CA ASN A 89 -13.83 -19.26 13.56
C ASN A 89 -15.06 -19.71 12.75
N PHE A 90 -15.67 -20.85 13.11
CA PHE A 90 -16.94 -21.29 12.53
C PHE A 90 -18.08 -20.27 12.76
N ASP A 91 -18.20 -19.75 13.98
CA ASP A 91 -19.20 -18.72 14.31
C ASP A 91 -18.93 -17.42 13.54
N SER A 92 -17.66 -17.03 13.40
CA SER A 92 -17.24 -15.87 12.59
C SER A 92 -17.64 -16.05 11.11
N MET A 93 -17.39 -17.24 10.56
CA MET A 93 -17.70 -17.58 9.17
C MET A 93 -19.21 -17.59 8.88
N LEU A 94 -20.02 -18.12 9.81
CA LEU A 94 -21.49 -18.06 9.71
C LEU A 94 -21.99 -16.61 9.77
N SER A 95 -21.48 -15.82 10.70
CA SER A 95 -21.86 -14.40 10.83
C SER A 95 -21.50 -13.57 9.60
N SER A 96 -20.39 -13.89 8.95
CA SER A 96 -19.87 -13.18 7.76
C SER A 96 -20.67 -13.48 6.49
N ASN A 97 -21.28 -14.68 6.41
CA ASN A 97 -22.01 -15.13 5.22
C ASN A 97 -23.53 -15.12 5.40
N GLY A 98 -24.03 -14.99 6.64
CA GLY A 98 -25.44 -15.15 6.99
C GLY A 98 -25.86 -16.62 7.02
N ASP A 99 -26.64 -17.00 8.03
CA ASP A 99 -26.97 -18.40 8.36
C ASP A 99 -27.54 -19.24 7.19
N ASP A 100 -28.13 -18.60 6.17
CA ASP A 100 -28.82 -19.26 5.06
C ASP A 100 -27.99 -19.42 3.77
N ARG A 101 -26.77 -18.86 3.68
CA ARG A 101 -26.02 -18.82 2.41
C ARG A 101 -25.04 -19.96 2.19
N LEU A 102 -24.54 -20.59 3.26
CA LEU A 102 -23.55 -21.66 3.13
C LEU A 102 -24.25 -23.02 3.05
N PRO A 103 -24.02 -23.84 2.01
CA PRO A 103 -24.63 -25.17 1.86
C PRO A 103 -23.91 -26.20 2.74
N ILE A 104 -24.00 -26.02 4.06
CA ILE A 104 -23.35 -26.83 5.09
C ILE A 104 -24.23 -28.03 5.47
N ALA A 105 -23.61 -29.20 5.61
CA ALA A 105 -24.23 -30.41 6.13
C ALA A 105 -23.36 -31.06 7.22
N ASN A 106 -23.94 -31.99 7.99
CA ASN A 106 -23.22 -32.84 8.95
C ASN A 106 -22.39 -32.09 10.03
N VAL A 107 -22.89 -30.95 10.50
CA VAL A 107 -22.19 -30.16 11.55
C VAL A 107 -22.06 -30.97 12.84
N ARG A 108 -20.84 -31.10 13.34
CA ARG A 108 -20.51 -31.78 14.61
C ARG A 108 -19.47 -30.98 15.39
N THR A 109 -19.77 -30.68 16.64
CA THR A 109 -18.80 -30.07 17.55
C THR A 109 -18.06 -31.16 18.32
N PHE A 110 -16.74 -31.03 18.46
CA PHE A 110 -15.90 -31.94 19.24
C PHE A 110 -14.72 -31.18 19.84
N ASP A 111 -14.22 -31.62 20.98
CA ASP A 111 -13.05 -31.01 21.62
C ASP A 111 -11.77 -31.72 21.15
N LYS A 112 -10.84 -30.96 20.58
CA LYS A 112 -9.52 -31.46 20.22
C LYS A 112 -8.60 -31.21 21.41
N SER A 113 -8.21 -32.29 22.08
CA SER A 113 -7.30 -32.21 23.23
C SER A 113 -5.85 -32.31 22.77
N TYR A 114 -5.10 -31.25 23.01
CA TYR A 114 -3.66 -31.18 22.78
C TYR A 114 -2.94 -31.50 24.09
N LYS A 115 -2.02 -32.46 24.02
CA LYS A 115 -1.13 -32.75 25.15
C LYS A 115 0.02 -31.76 25.07
N MET A 116 0.05 -30.85 26.03
CA MET A 116 1.09 -29.83 26.18
C MET A 116 1.99 -30.19 27.37
N ILE A 117 3.19 -29.63 27.40
CA ILE A 117 4.10 -29.72 28.53
C ILE A 117 4.52 -28.29 28.88
N ASN A 118 4.26 -27.91 30.13
CA ASN A 118 4.73 -26.65 30.69
C ASN A 118 6.05 -26.92 31.39
N PHE A 119 7.08 -26.15 31.09
CA PHE A 119 8.41 -26.33 31.66
C PHE A 119 9.11 -24.98 31.83
N ASP A 120 9.96 -24.88 32.85
CA ASP A 120 10.79 -23.70 33.08
C ASP A 120 12.12 -23.86 32.36
N LEU A 121 12.40 -23.00 31.39
CA LEU A 121 13.70 -22.92 30.73
C LEU A 121 14.69 -22.15 31.61
N LEU A 122 15.78 -22.79 31.99
CA LEU A 122 16.77 -22.23 32.91
C LEU A 122 17.85 -21.39 32.17
N PRO A 123 18.49 -20.42 32.87
CA PRO A 123 19.67 -19.71 32.37
C PRO A 123 20.81 -20.63 31.94
N ASP A 124 21.61 -20.19 30.97
CA ASP A 124 22.74 -20.92 30.38
C ASP A 124 22.34 -22.24 29.71
N SER A 125 21.09 -22.34 29.26
CA SER A 125 20.61 -23.47 28.45
C SER A 125 21.23 -23.40 27.06
N ILE A 126 21.60 -24.55 26.51
CA ILE A 126 22.20 -24.65 25.18
C ILE A 126 21.16 -25.25 24.23
N ILE A 127 20.69 -24.45 23.27
CA ILE A 127 19.59 -24.82 22.36
C ILE A 127 20.00 -24.54 20.91
N GLY A 128 19.64 -25.44 19.99
CA GLY A 128 19.81 -25.25 18.55
C GLY A 128 18.86 -24.17 18.00
N GLU A 129 19.31 -23.43 17.00
CA GLU A 129 18.62 -22.25 16.47
C GLU A 129 17.21 -22.52 15.92
N GLY A 130 17.00 -23.66 15.24
CA GLY A 130 15.68 -24.03 14.74
C GLY A 130 14.66 -24.20 15.87
N TYR A 131 15.04 -24.98 16.89
CA TYR A 131 14.20 -25.20 18.07
C TYR A 131 13.95 -23.92 18.88
N LEU A 132 14.88 -22.96 18.85
CA LEU A 132 14.70 -21.68 19.51
C LEU A 132 13.62 -20.84 18.83
N LYS A 133 13.64 -20.76 17.49
CA LYS A 133 12.63 -20.02 16.71
C LYS A 133 11.24 -20.64 16.88
N ASP A 134 11.16 -21.97 16.88
CA ASP A 134 9.91 -22.67 17.10
C ASP A 134 9.33 -22.34 18.51
N LEU A 135 10.18 -22.26 19.54
CA LEU A 135 9.76 -21.86 20.90
C LEU A 135 9.33 -20.39 21.00
N GLU A 136 9.98 -19.48 20.28
CA GLU A 136 9.60 -18.05 20.19
C GLU A 136 8.26 -17.85 19.50
N GLN A 137 7.98 -18.61 18.43
CA GLN A 137 6.69 -18.57 17.74
C GLN A 137 5.55 -19.14 18.59
N GLN A 138 5.81 -20.16 19.39
CA GLN A 138 4.78 -20.85 20.20
C GLN A 138 4.47 -20.15 21.53
N ASN A 139 5.30 -19.21 22.01
CA ASN A 139 5.16 -18.60 23.33
C ASN A 139 5.14 -17.07 23.26
N ASP A 140 3.95 -16.49 23.40
CA ASP A 140 3.77 -15.04 23.46
C ASP A 140 4.61 -14.41 24.59
N ASN A 141 5.41 -13.40 24.25
CA ASN A 141 6.37 -12.68 25.11
C ASN A 141 7.70 -13.40 25.39
N PHE A 142 8.02 -14.48 24.68
CA PHE A 142 9.36 -15.08 24.70
C PHE A 142 10.13 -14.67 23.43
N TYR A 143 11.07 -13.73 23.59
CA TYR A 143 11.99 -13.32 22.53
C TYR A 143 13.40 -13.20 23.11
N LEU A 144 14.37 -13.88 22.50
CA LEU A 144 15.76 -13.88 22.95
C LEU A 144 16.63 -12.99 22.09
N ARG A 145 17.40 -12.14 22.75
CA ARG A 145 18.42 -11.30 22.12
C ARG A 145 19.79 -11.93 22.37
N TYR A 146 20.48 -12.34 21.30
CA TYR A 146 21.78 -13.02 21.37
C TYR A 146 22.94 -12.10 20.99
N ASP A 147 24.05 -12.20 21.74
CA ASP A 147 25.23 -11.33 21.59
C ASP A 147 26.37 -11.96 20.75
N GLU A 148 26.52 -13.30 20.73
CA GLU A 148 27.55 -14.01 19.93
C GLU A 148 27.09 -15.40 19.44
N ARG A 149 27.62 -15.84 18.29
CA ARG A 149 27.32 -17.13 17.61
C ARG A 149 28.60 -17.94 17.43
N THR A 150 28.68 -19.16 17.98
CA THR A 150 29.86 -20.04 17.86
C THR A 150 29.47 -21.36 17.19
N LEU A 151 30.00 -21.64 16.00
CA LEU A 151 29.77 -22.85 15.20
C LEU A 151 31.11 -23.51 14.87
N GLU A 152 31.65 -24.33 15.78
CA GLU A 152 32.98 -24.96 15.59
C GLU A 152 32.96 -26.51 15.65
N ALA A 153 31.92 -27.19 15.16
CA ALA A 153 31.87 -28.65 15.27
C ALA A 153 31.48 -29.41 13.99
N PRO A 154 32.12 -30.57 13.72
CA PRO A 154 31.86 -31.38 12.53
C PRO A 154 30.43 -31.94 12.52
N VAL A 155 29.80 -31.93 11.34
CA VAL A 155 28.41 -32.34 11.10
C VAL A 155 28.37 -33.77 10.57
N ALA A 156 27.49 -34.60 11.13
CA ALA A 156 27.30 -35.99 10.72
C ALA A 156 26.13 -36.12 9.74
N PHE A 157 26.25 -36.99 8.73
CA PHE A 157 25.12 -37.40 7.88
C PHE A 157 25.15 -38.91 7.60
N THR A 158 23.99 -39.50 7.28
CA THR A 158 23.88 -40.94 7.00
C THR A 158 23.20 -41.18 5.65
N LEU A 159 23.84 -41.97 4.80
CA LEU A 159 23.31 -42.46 3.53
C LEU A 159 22.71 -43.85 3.73
N GLN A 160 21.41 -43.98 3.44
CA GLN A 160 20.67 -45.26 3.53
C GLN A 160 21.03 -46.24 2.39
N GLN A 161 21.49 -45.72 1.25
CA GLN A 161 21.87 -46.48 0.07
C GLN A 161 23.00 -45.75 -0.68
N ASP A 162 23.73 -46.49 -1.51
CA ASP A 162 24.78 -45.94 -2.36
C ASP A 162 24.22 -44.82 -3.24
N LYS A 163 24.94 -43.69 -3.30
CA LYS A 163 24.51 -42.51 -4.05
C LYS A 163 25.57 -42.13 -5.07
N ALA A 164 25.20 -42.16 -6.34
CA ALA A 164 26.02 -41.59 -7.42
C ALA A 164 26.00 -40.06 -7.32
N ILE A 165 27.19 -39.47 -7.36
CA ILE A 165 27.40 -38.02 -7.25
C ILE A 165 28.28 -37.56 -8.40
N THR A 166 27.88 -36.44 -8.99
CA THR A 166 28.63 -35.70 -9.99
C THR A 166 29.02 -34.36 -9.40
N LEU A 167 30.31 -34.08 -9.27
CA LEU A 167 30.81 -32.80 -8.75
C LEU A 167 31.53 -32.00 -9.85
N THR A 168 31.41 -30.68 -9.80
CA THR A 168 32.28 -29.76 -10.56
C THR A 168 33.71 -29.80 -10.02
N GLU A 169 34.70 -29.35 -10.79
CA GLU A 169 36.11 -29.38 -10.39
C GLU A 169 36.39 -28.68 -9.05
N ASP A 170 35.77 -27.52 -8.80
CA ASP A 170 35.97 -26.76 -7.56
C ASP A 170 35.32 -27.46 -6.37
N ALA A 171 34.08 -27.93 -6.54
CA ALA A 171 33.40 -28.73 -5.51
C ALA A 171 34.17 -30.02 -5.20
N TYR A 172 34.72 -30.69 -6.20
CA TYR A 172 35.56 -31.88 -6.03
C TYR A 172 36.84 -31.58 -5.24
N LYS A 173 37.52 -30.45 -5.52
CA LYS A 173 38.70 -30.02 -4.76
C LYS A 173 38.36 -29.75 -3.29
N THR A 174 37.27 -29.02 -3.03
CA THR A 174 36.79 -28.73 -1.67
C THR A 174 36.43 -29.99 -0.90
N VAL A 175 35.70 -30.93 -1.52
CA VAL A 175 35.36 -32.22 -0.90
C VAL A 175 36.61 -33.06 -0.65
N LYS A 176 37.57 -33.05 -1.58
CA LYS A 176 38.84 -33.79 -1.43
C LYS A 176 39.71 -33.24 -0.30
N GLU A 177 39.70 -31.93 -0.07
CA GLU A 177 40.48 -31.28 0.99
C GLU A 177 39.84 -31.47 2.36
N LEU A 178 38.53 -31.21 2.47
CA LEU A 178 37.83 -31.18 3.75
C LEU A 178 37.25 -32.54 4.18
N ALA A 179 37.06 -33.47 3.25
CA ALA A 179 36.48 -34.78 3.53
C ALA A 179 36.98 -35.88 2.56
N PRO A 180 38.30 -36.18 2.55
CA PRO A 180 38.90 -37.14 1.63
C PRO A 180 38.30 -38.56 1.74
N ASN A 181 37.73 -38.89 2.88
CA ASN A 181 37.13 -40.18 3.22
C ASN A 181 35.87 -40.51 2.39
N LEU A 182 35.26 -39.50 1.75
CA LEU A 182 34.05 -39.63 0.93
C LEU A 182 34.35 -39.97 -0.53
N ILE A 183 35.60 -39.85 -0.97
CA ILE A 183 36.00 -40.05 -2.36
C ILE A 183 36.58 -41.47 -2.51
N PRO A 184 35.93 -42.37 -3.28
CA PRO A 184 36.46 -43.70 -3.56
C PRO A 184 37.67 -43.64 -4.50
N ALA A 185 38.44 -44.73 -4.59
CA ALA A 185 39.65 -44.78 -5.41
C ALA A 185 39.38 -44.66 -6.93
N ASP A 186 38.20 -45.07 -7.39
CA ASP A 186 37.79 -45.06 -8.80
C ASP A 186 36.86 -43.87 -9.10
N VAL A 187 37.43 -42.72 -9.47
CA VAL A 187 36.71 -41.51 -9.89
C VAL A 187 36.80 -41.35 -11.41
N LYS A 188 35.66 -41.17 -12.08
CA LYS A 188 35.60 -40.92 -13.53
C LYS A 188 35.49 -39.42 -13.80
N SER A 189 36.33 -38.86 -14.67
CA SER A 189 36.17 -37.46 -15.12
C SER A 189 35.54 -37.39 -16.51
N ARG A 190 34.70 -36.37 -16.72
CA ARG A 190 34.11 -36.04 -18.03
C ARG A 190 34.18 -34.54 -18.28
N GLU A 191 34.51 -34.16 -19.51
CA GLU A 191 34.49 -32.76 -19.95
C GLU A 191 33.15 -32.48 -20.66
N SER A 192 32.48 -31.41 -20.24
CA SER A 192 31.23 -30.96 -20.86
C SER A 192 31.39 -29.53 -21.37
N LYS A 193 30.96 -29.31 -22.62
CA LYS A 193 30.81 -27.96 -23.18
C LYS A 193 29.48 -27.39 -22.68
N LEU A 194 29.55 -26.34 -21.89
CA LEU A 194 28.41 -25.60 -21.36
C LEU A 194 28.49 -24.14 -21.85
N SER A 195 27.42 -23.40 -21.62
CA SER A 195 27.35 -21.96 -21.85
C SER A 195 27.14 -21.27 -20.51
N ASP A 196 28.02 -20.33 -20.19
CA ASP A 196 27.80 -19.34 -19.14
C ASP A 196 27.23 -18.08 -19.82
N PHE A 197 26.53 -17.24 -19.07
CA PHE A 197 25.84 -16.06 -19.59
C PHE A 197 26.34 -14.80 -18.91
N GLU A 198 26.73 -13.80 -19.71
CA GLU A 198 26.95 -12.43 -19.27
C GLU A 198 25.61 -11.69 -19.36
N VAL A 199 25.07 -11.30 -18.21
CA VAL A 199 23.74 -10.71 -18.06
C VAL A 199 23.83 -9.32 -17.43
N THR A 200 23.09 -8.36 -17.97
CA THR A 200 22.99 -6.99 -17.43
C THR A 200 21.62 -6.74 -16.82
N ILE A 201 21.60 -6.35 -15.55
CA ILE A 201 20.37 -6.14 -14.77
C ILE A 201 20.25 -4.65 -14.40
N ALA A 202 19.09 -4.06 -14.66
CA ALA A 202 18.83 -2.65 -14.37
C ALA A 202 18.74 -2.35 -12.87
N LYS A 203 19.18 -1.16 -12.46
CA LYS A 203 18.89 -0.65 -11.10
C LYS A 203 17.38 -0.56 -10.85
N GLY A 204 16.93 -0.96 -9.67
CA GLY A 204 15.50 -0.97 -9.35
C GLY A 204 15.16 -1.76 -8.09
N GLU A 205 13.89 -1.68 -7.68
CA GLU A 205 13.32 -2.54 -6.63
C GLU A 205 12.57 -3.70 -7.30
N TYR A 206 12.85 -4.92 -6.89
CA TYR A 206 12.29 -6.15 -7.44
C TYR A 206 11.83 -7.08 -6.32
N MET A 207 10.74 -7.81 -6.56
CA MET A 207 10.32 -8.92 -5.70
C MET A 207 10.96 -10.20 -6.23
N ILE A 208 11.74 -10.88 -5.40
CA ILE A 208 12.51 -12.05 -5.81
C ILE A 208 11.99 -13.28 -5.07
N GLY A 209 11.55 -14.30 -5.80
CA GLY A 209 11.15 -15.58 -5.20
C GLY A 209 12.31 -16.27 -4.45
N LYS A 210 12.02 -17.08 -3.44
CA LYS A 210 13.01 -17.80 -2.62
C LYS A 210 14.01 -18.62 -3.44
N GLY A 211 13.53 -19.35 -4.45
CA GLY A 211 14.40 -20.14 -5.34
C GLY A 211 15.33 -19.28 -6.19
N THR A 212 14.87 -18.11 -6.65
CA THR A 212 15.67 -17.14 -7.40
C THR A 212 16.68 -16.42 -6.51
N HIS A 213 16.29 -16.12 -5.27
CA HIS A 213 17.18 -15.54 -4.27
C HIS A 213 18.35 -16.49 -3.97
N ASP A 214 18.05 -17.74 -3.61
CA ASP A 214 19.06 -18.75 -3.26
C ASP A 214 20.04 -19.03 -4.41
N ALA A 215 19.56 -18.99 -5.66
CA ALA A 215 20.41 -19.16 -6.85
C ALA A 215 21.41 -18.00 -7.04
N LEU A 216 21.03 -16.77 -6.70
CA LEU A 216 21.83 -15.57 -6.94
C LEU A 216 22.80 -15.21 -5.80
N VAL A 217 22.62 -15.78 -4.60
CA VAL A 217 23.52 -15.59 -3.43
C VAL A 217 24.99 -15.90 -3.75
N ASN A 218 25.26 -16.84 -4.65
CA ASN A 218 26.62 -17.25 -5.01
C ASN A 218 27.27 -16.39 -6.10
N THR A 219 26.60 -15.33 -6.56
CA THR A 219 27.10 -14.43 -7.61
C THR A 219 27.62 -13.11 -7.00
N PRO A 220 28.51 -12.36 -7.67
CA PRO A 220 28.97 -11.06 -7.18
C PRO A 220 27.90 -9.95 -7.25
N LEU A 221 26.64 -10.31 -7.48
CA LEU A 221 25.52 -9.38 -7.62
C LEU A 221 25.17 -8.73 -6.27
N ILE A 222 25.13 -7.40 -6.24
CA ILE A 222 24.84 -6.66 -5.01
C ILE A 222 23.33 -6.49 -4.86
N PHE A 223 22.78 -7.20 -3.87
CA PHE A 223 21.39 -7.10 -3.43
C PHE A 223 21.29 -6.40 -2.08
N LYS A 224 20.29 -5.53 -1.91
CA LYS A 224 19.91 -4.97 -0.62
C LYS A 224 18.48 -5.38 -0.29
N MET A 225 18.29 -6.15 0.79
CA MET A 225 16.95 -6.52 1.24
C MET A 225 16.24 -5.30 1.82
N LYS A 226 14.97 -5.11 1.48
CA LYS A 226 14.14 -4.08 2.11
C LYS A 226 13.74 -4.56 3.50
N GLN A 227 13.86 -3.69 4.51
CA GLN A 227 13.47 -4.00 5.89
C GLN A 227 11.96 -4.26 5.95
N THR A 228 11.55 -5.49 6.26
CA THR A 228 10.15 -5.87 6.54
C THR A 228 9.82 -5.56 7.99
N PHE A 229 8.61 -5.04 8.25
CA PHE A 229 8.10 -4.85 9.61
C PHE A 229 7.54 -6.18 10.13
N ALA A 230 7.43 -6.31 11.45
CA ALA A 230 7.05 -7.55 12.14
C ALA A 230 5.61 -8.06 11.86
N ASP A 231 4.82 -7.39 11.02
CA ASP A 231 3.48 -7.81 10.60
C ASP A 231 3.44 -8.38 9.17
N ASP A 232 4.57 -8.41 8.43
CA ASP A 232 4.62 -8.99 7.09
C ASP A 232 5.08 -10.47 7.18
N ASP A 233 4.16 -11.38 7.51
CA ASP A 233 4.44 -12.82 7.51
C ASP A 233 4.44 -13.43 6.10
N ALA A 234 5.48 -14.25 5.86
CA ALA A 234 5.54 -15.43 4.99
C ALA A 234 5.02 -15.34 3.53
N GLY A 235 5.59 -14.46 2.72
CA GLY A 235 5.65 -14.66 1.26
C GLY A 235 6.93 -15.42 0.88
N ASN A 236 6.85 -16.38 -0.06
CA ASN A 236 8.02 -16.96 -0.74
C ASN A 236 8.77 -15.94 -1.64
N GLU A 237 8.51 -14.65 -1.49
CA GLU A 237 9.03 -13.56 -2.30
C GLU A 237 9.60 -12.47 -1.39
N PHE A 238 10.83 -12.04 -1.69
CA PHE A 238 11.57 -11.10 -0.89
C PHE A 238 11.76 -9.77 -1.62
N PRO A 239 11.40 -8.64 -1.01
CA PRO A 239 11.64 -7.32 -1.60
C PRO A 239 13.13 -7.02 -1.58
N CYS A 240 13.70 -6.80 -2.77
CA CYS A 240 15.12 -6.60 -2.97
C CYS A 240 15.40 -5.37 -3.83
N ILE A 241 16.47 -4.65 -3.50
CA ILE A 241 16.91 -3.43 -4.18
C ILE A 241 18.25 -3.71 -4.85
N ILE A 242 18.31 -3.49 -6.16
CA ILE A 242 19.53 -3.46 -6.94
C ILE A 242 19.98 -1.99 -7.03
N PRO A 243 21.06 -1.60 -6.33
CA PRO A 243 21.41 -0.19 -6.14
C PRO A 243 21.88 0.50 -7.42
N GLU A 244 22.56 -0.23 -8.30
CA GLU A 244 23.09 0.26 -9.58
C GLU A 244 23.00 -0.85 -10.65
N THR A 245 22.89 -0.46 -11.92
CA THR A 245 22.86 -1.40 -13.05
C THR A 245 24.18 -2.18 -13.07
N GLN A 246 24.09 -3.51 -13.03
CA GLN A 246 25.24 -4.39 -12.87
C GLN A 246 25.24 -5.44 -13.98
N THR A 247 26.42 -5.67 -14.55
CA THR A 247 26.67 -6.78 -15.48
C THR A 247 27.42 -7.87 -14.72
N ILE A 248 26.86 -9.07 -14.69
CA ILE A 248 27.46 -10.23 -14.03
C ILE A 248 27.57 -11.39 -15.01
N THR A 249 28.53 -12.28 -14.77
CA THR A 249 28.61 -13.57 -15.47
C THR A 249 28.05 -14.64 -14.54
N VAL A 250 27.04 -15.36 -15.01
CA VAL A 250 26.39 -16.46 -14.30
C VAL A 250 26.49 -17.74 -15.09
N ASP A 251 26.55 -18.89 -14.43
CA ASP A 251 26.49 -20.18 -15.13
C ASP A 251 25.09 -20.45 -15.66
N GLY A 252 24.96 -21.35 -16.64
CA GLY A 252 23.68 -21.66 -17.27
C GLY A 252 22.57 -22.08 -16.30
N GLY A 253 22.86 -22.82 -15.23
CA GLY A 253 21.83 -23.24 -14.27
C GLY A 253 21.27 -22.07 -13.47
N THR A 254 22.16 -21.19 -13.01
CA THR A 254 21.78 -19.93 -12.36
C THR A 254 21.03 -19.01 -13.33
N PHE A 255 21.42 -18.99 -14.61
CA PHE A 255 20.72 -18.21 -15.64
C PHE A 255 19.24 -18.60 -15.76
N PHE A 256 18.96 -19.89 -15.98
CA PHE A 256 17.58 -20.37 -16.18
C PHE A 256 16.71 -20.22 -14.93
N THR A 257 17.29 -20.37 -13.74
CA THR A 257 16.56 -20.25 -12.47
C THR A 257 16.21 -18.80 -12.13
N ALA A 258 17.00 -17.83 -12.57
CA ALA A 258 16.88 -16.44 -12.13
C ALA A 258 16.41 -15.45 -13.19
N PHE A 259 16.69 -15.71 -14.47
CA PHE A 259 16.51 -14.73 -15.54
C PHE A 259 15.69 -15.24 -16.74
N ASP A 260 15.43 -16.56 -16.85
CA ASP A 260 14.63 -17.11 -17.94
C ASP A 260 13.14 -17.23 -17.55
N GLU A 261 12.31 -16.33 -18.10
CA GLU A 261 10.87 -16.27 -17.83
C GLU A 261 10.13 -17.57 -18.19
N ASP A 262 10.65 -18.38 -19.11
CA ASP A 262 10.00 -19.61 -19.57
C ASP A 262 10.23 -20.82 -18.64
N GLU A 263 11.33 -20.83 -17.86
CA GLU A 263 11.67 -21.96 -16.98
C GLU A 263 11.46 -21.68 -15.47
N SER A 264 11.72 -20.46 -14.97
CA SER A 264 11.38 -20.02 -13.58
C SER A 264 11.89 -18.62 -13.15
N GLY A 265 12.42 -17.79 -14.04
CA GLY A 265 13.05 -16.50 -13.72
C GLY A 265 12.09 -15.32 -13.57
N THR A 266 12.40 -14.41 -12.62
CA THR A 266 11.55 -13.25 -12.25
C THR A 266 12.26 -11.89 -12.38
N LEU A 267 13.51 -11.84 -12.84
CA LEU A 267 14.30 -10.62 -12.92
C LEU A 267 14.46 -10.12 -14.37
N PRO A 268 14.16 -8.84 -14.66
CA PRO A 268 14.27 -8.31 -16.02
C PRO A 268 15.73 -8.12 -16.45
N LEU A 269 16.06 -8.58 -17.65
CA LEU A 269 17.36 -8.39 -18.30
C LEU A 269 17.35 -7.20 -19.28
N GLU A 270 18.37 -6.34 -19.20
CA GLU A 270 18.61 -5.30 -20.21
C GLU A 270 19.44 -5.82 -21.39
N ASP A 271 20.41 -6.71 -21.13
CA ASP A 271 21.28 -7.29 -22.16
C ASP A 271 21.77 -8.69 -21.74
N GLN A 272 22.01 -9.56 -22.72
CA GLN A 272 22.46 -10.95 -22.52
C GLN A 272 23.45 -11.38 -23.60
N LYS A 273 24.54 -12.03 -23.18
CA LYS A 273 25.55 -12.58 -24.09
C LYS A 273 26.02 -13.97 -23.64
N ASP A 274 26.00 -14.92 -24.57
CA ASP A 274 26.44 -16.31 -24.37
C ASP A 274 27.96 -16.43 -24.44
N ILE A 275 28.55 -17.10 -23.44
CA ILE A 275 29.97 -17.38 -23.30
C ILE A 275 30.16 -18.91 -23.26
N PRO A 276 30.72 -19.54 -24.30
CA PRO A 276 30.96 -20.97 -24.28
C PRO A 276 32.12 -21.33 -23.35
N VAL A 277 31.88 -22.22 -22.38
CA VAL A 277 32.85 -22.66 -21.36
C VAL A 277 32.94 -24.18 -21.33
N VAL A 278 34.16 -24.72 -21.20
CA VAL A 278 34.39 -26.16 -20.97
C VAL A 278 34.55 -26.38 -19.47
N LYS A 279 33.68 -27.19 -18.85
CA LYS A 279 33.74 -27.53 -17.42
C LYS A 279 34.01 -29.01 -17.22
N ASN A 280 34.86 -29.33 -16.24
CA ASN A 280 35.21 -30.68 -15.83
C ASN A 280 34.28 -31.16 -14.71
N PHE A 281 33.74 -32.37 -14.87
CA PHE A 281 32.92 -33.03 -13.88
C PHE A 281 33.56 -34.35 -13.42
N TYR A 282 33.44 -34.63 -12.14
CA TYR A 282 33.97 -35.83 -11.48
C TYR A 282 32.80 -36.67 -10.95
N ASP A 283 32.66 -37.87 -11.49
CA ASP A 283 31.61 -38.82 -11.17
C ASP A 283 32.18 -39.94 -10.27
N PHE A 284 31.56 -40.12 -9.10
CA PHE A 284 31.86 -41.23 -8.19
C PHE A 284 30.63 -41.60 -7.36
N THR A 285 30.65 -42.78 -6.74
CA THR A 285 29.54 -43.26 -5.90
C THR A 285 29.97 -43.28 -4.45
N ILE A 286 29.21 -42.61 -3.59
CA ILE A 286 29.42 -42.69 -2.13
C ILE A 286 28.63 -43.90 -1.61
N PRO A 287 29.28 -44.87 -0.96
CA PRO A 287 28.61 -46.02 -0.38
C PRO A 287 27.59 -45.64 0.70
N ALA A 288 26.62 -46.52 0.96
CA ALA A 288 25.74 -46.42 2.12
C ALA A 288 26.57 -46.46 3.42
N GLY A 289 26.30 -45.54 4.33
CA GLY A 289 27.09 -45.42 5.56
C GLY A 289 26.90 -44.08 6.27
N THR A 290 27.48 -43.98 7.47
CA THR A 290 27.49 -42.74 8.27
C THR A 290 28.83 -42.06 8.13
N TYR A 291 28.81 -40.78 7.76
CA TYR A 291 29.99 -39.98 7.47
C TYR A 291 29.99 -38.69 8.30
N GLN A 292 31.18 -38.22 8.66
CA GLN A 292 31.41 -36.95 9.37
C GLN A 292 32.08 -35.99 8.41
N THR A 293 31.58 -34.76 8.30
CA THR A 293 32.11 -33.77 7.37
C THR A 293 31.87 -32.34 7.86
N ASN A 294 32.44 -31.37 7.15
CA ASN A 294 32.25 -29.95 7.43
C ASN A 294 30.93 -29.43 6.82
N ASP A 295 30.36 -28.36 7.36
CA ASP A 295 29.13 -27.71 6.89
C ASP A 295 29.17 -27.37 5.39
N LYS A 296 30.31 -26.88 4.91
CA LYS A 296 30.56 -26.56 3.49
C LYS A 296 30.46 -27.79 2.59
N VAL A 297 30.96 -28.95 3.04
CA VAL A 297 30.87 -30.19 2.26
C VAL A 297 29.45 -30.74 2.29
N LEU A 298 28.75 -30.60 3.42
CA LEU A 298 27.36 -31.01 3.55
C LEU A 298 26.43 -30.22 2.62
N ALA A 299 26.63 -28.90 2.51
CA ALA A 299 25.88 -28.05 1.58
C ALA A 299 26.08 -28.47 0.11
N ILE A 300 27.34 -28.75 -0.28
CA ILE A 300 27.65 -29.26 -1.63
C ILE A 300 26.91 -30.58 -1.91
N LEU A 301 26.90 -31.51 -0.95
CA LEU A 301 26.24 -32.80 -1.11
C LEU A 301 24.71 -32.69 -1.11
N ALA A 302 24.14 -31.80 -0.29
CA ALA A 302 22.70 -31.55 -0.24
C ALA A 302 22.16 -31.06 -1.59
N ASN A 303 22.86 -30.14 -2.25
CA ASN A 303 22.52 -29.66 -3.60
C ASN A 303 22.55 -30.76 -4.67
N MET A 304 23.24 -31.87 -4.41
CA MET A 304 23.28 -33.05 -5.29
C MET A 304 22.23 -34.11 -4.92
N GLY A 305 21.23 -33.73 -4.11
CA GLY A 305 20.14 -34.60 -3.70
C GLY A 305 20.58 -35.71 -2.75
N VAL A 306 21.65 -35.47 -1.97
CA VAL A 306 21.93 -36.25 -0.76
C VAL A 306 21.03 -35.72 0.35
N PRO A 307 20.03 -36.49 0.82
CA PRO A 307 19.20 -36.05 1.93
C PRO A 307 20.06 -35.95 3.18
N THR A 308 20.37 -34.73 3.58
CA THR A 308 21.12 -34.45 4.81
C THR A 308 20.09 -34.25 5.91
N LYS A 309 19.92 -35.24 6.80
CA LYS A 309 19.40 -34.92 8.12
C LYS A 309 20.51 -34.12 8.80
N HIS A 310 20.37 -32.79 8.81
CA HIS A 310 21.25 -31.94 9.58
C HIS A 310 21.25 -32.49 11.00
N ASN A 311 22.41 -32.97 11.47
CA ASN A 311 22.52 -33.28 12.88
C ASN A 311 22.55 -31.93 13.60
N THR A 312 21.38 -31.49 14.08
CA THR A 312 21.18 -30.27 14.87
C THR A 312 22.00 -30.27 16.16
N ALA A 313 22.64 -31.38 16.53
CA ALA A 313 23.36 -31.53 17.79
C ALA A 313 24.65 -30.70 17.93
N LYS A 314 25.09 -29.93 16.91
CA LYS A 314 26.41 -29.26 16.96
C LYS A 314 26.49 -27.85 16.35
N GLY A 315 25.38 -27.10 16.41
CA GLY A 315 25.41 -25.64 16.37
C GLY A 315 24.45 -25.13 17.44
N SER A 316 24.97 -24.49 18.48
CA SER A 316 24.21 -24.27 19.70
C SER A 316 24.31 -22.84 20.20
N ILE A 317 23.16 -22.23 20.49
CA ILE A 317 23.03 -20.91 21.08
C ILE A 317 23.01 -21.08 22.60
N VAL A 318 23.83 -20.30 23.30
CA VAL A 318 23.77 -20.19 24.77
C VAL A 318 22.70 -19.17 25.11
N VAL A 319 21.63 -19.65 25.75
CA VAL A 319 20.47 -18.86 26.16
C VAL A 319 20.82 -18.11 27.46
N ASN A 320 21.19 -16.83 27.32
CA ASN A 320 21.51 -15.95 28.46
C ASN A 320 20.23 -15.33 29.04
N LEU A 321 19.54 -16.09 29.88
CA LEU A 321 18.34 -15.63 30.58
C LEU A 321 18.71 -15.07 31.96
N GLY A 322 18.22 -13.87 32.30
CA GLY A 322 18.42 -13.32 33.65
C GLY A 322 17.68 -14.08 34.77
N LYS A 323 16.67 -14.88 34.41
CA LYS A 323 15.87 -15.75 35.30
C LYS A 323 15.19 -16.85 34.48
N ALA A 324 14.75 -17.92 35.14
CA ALA A 324 13.97 -18.97 34.46
C ALA A 324 12.68 -18.41 33.85
N ILE A 325 12.31 -18.90 32.66
CA ILE A 325 11.10 -18.51 31.95
C ILE A 325 10.22 -19.75 31.76
N ASN A 326 8.94 -19.61 32.09
CA ASN A 326 7.95 -20.66 31.88
C ASN A 326 7.54 -20.69 30.40
N LEU A 327 7.70 -21.84 29.75
CA LEU A 327 7.36 -22.08 28.36
C LEU A 327 6.41 -23.27 28.25
N THR A 328 5.60 -23.25 27.20
CA THR A 328 4.62 -24.29 26.88
C THR A 328 4.87 -24.77 25.45
N THR A 329 4.89 -26.09 25.24
CA THR A 329 5.03 -26.72 23.92
C THR A 329 4.30 -28.06 23.87
N SER A 330 4.07 -28.64 22.69
CA SER A 330 3.39 -29.93 22.59
C SER A 330 4.25 -31.06 23.17
N ALA A 331 3.62 -32.13 23.67
CA ALA A 331 4.35 -33.23 24.32
C ALA A 331 5.35 -33.92 23.36
N SER A 332 5.01 -34.02 22.07
CA SER A 332 5.88 -34.60 21.04
C SER A 332 7.07 -33.68 20.73
N GLU A 333 6.84 -32.37 20.70
CA GLU A 333 7.90 -31.38 20.45
C GLU A 333 8.81 -31.25 21.67
N TYR A 334 8.28 -31.32 22.89
CA TYR A 334 9.07 -31.32 24.13
C TYR A 334 10.06 -32.51 24.19
N GLU A 335 9.58 -33.72 23.89
CA GLU A 335 10.45 -34.90 23.86
C GLU A 335 11.54 -34.78 22.78
N THR A 336 11.17 -34.24 21.61
CA THR A 336 12.11 -33.98 20.51
C THR A 336 13.12 -32.89 20.87
N LEU A 337 12.69 -31.82 21.52
CA LEU A 337 13.49 -30.70 21.99
C LEU A 337 14.56 -31.16 22.97
N ILE A 338 14.18 -31.95 23.98
CA ILE A 338 15.14 -32.46 24.98
C ILE A 338 16.10 -33.47 24.35
N ALA A 339 15.59 -34.39 23.53
CA ALA A 339 16.42 -35.40 22.88
C ALA A 339 17.44 -34.78 21.90
N ALA A 340 17.06 -33.71 21.21
CA ALA A 340 17.92 -33.01 20.25
C ALA A 340 18.90 -32.02 20.88
N ASN A 341 18.64 -31.55 22.12
CA ASN A 341 19.44 -30.53 22.80
C ASN A 341 19.93 -31.00 24.18
N PRO A 342 20.96 -31.86 24.26
CA PRO A 342 21.43 -32.41 25.53
C PRO A 342 22.01 -31.37 26.52
N GLY A 343 22.24 -30.14 26.08
CA GLY A 343 22.65 -29.02 26.92
C GLY A 343 21.51 -28.07 27.35
N ILE A 344 20.25 -28.37 26.99
CA ILE A 344 19.08 -27.62 27.47
C ILE A 344 18.85 -27.93 28.95
N LYS A 345 18.64 -26.91 29.77
CA LYS A 345 18.36 -27.06 31.20
C LYS A 345 16.90 -26.65 31.44
N VAL A 346 16.08 -27.61 31.83
CA VAL A 346 14.65 -27.40 32.09
C VAL A 346 14.29 -27.85 33.51
N ASP A 347 13.33 -27.16 34.14
CA ASP A 347 12.76 -27.50 35.45
C ASP A 347 11.22 -27.52 35.42
N ASN A 348 10.57 -28.06 36.44
CA ASN A 348 9.10 -28.07 36.62
C ASN A 348 8.27 -28.53 35.40
N ALA A 349 8.77 -29.53 34.66
CA ALA A 349 8.06 -30.12 33.52
C ALA A 349 6.77 -30.82 33.96
N THR A 350 5.63 -30.20 33.69
CA THR A 350 4.30 -30.68 34.07
C THR A 350 3.42 -30.88 32.84
N PRO A 351 2.74 -32.03 32.71
CA PRO A 351 1.82 -32.25 31.61
C PRO A 351 0.60 -31.33 31.77
N ALA A 352 0.30 -30.57 30.72
CA ALA A 352 -0.90 -29.78 30.57
C ALA A 352 -1.76 -30.40 29.45
N VAL A 353 -3.08 -30.31 29.60
CA VAL A 353 -4.01 -30.71 28.54
C VAL A 353 -4.82 -29.48 28.21
N GLU A 354 -4.64 -28.97 27.00
CA GLU A 354 -5.46 -27.89 26.47
C GLU A 354 -6.47 -28.49 25.51
N SER A 355 -7.75 -28.21 25.76
CA SER A 355 -8.83 -28.65 24.90
C SER A 355 -9.40 -27.43 24.20
N GLU A 356 -9.33 -27.41 22.87
CA GLU A 356 -10.02 -26.41 22.07
C GLU A 356 -11.26 -27.02 21.38
N PRO A 357 -12.40 -26.31 21.39
CA PRO A 357 -13.59 -26.74 20.69
C PRO A 357 -13.42 -26.54 19.17
N PHE A 358 -13.63 -27.60 18.41
CA PHE A 358 -13.64 -27.61 16.95
C PHE A 358 -15.02 -27.97 16.41
N VAL A 359 -15.32 -27.49 15.21
CA VAL A 359 -16.52 -27.83 14.45
C VAL A 359 -16.10 -28.53 13.17
N SER A 360 -16.62 -29.73 12.97
CA SER A 360 -16.52 -30.47 11.71
C SER A 360 -17.78 -30.27 10.89
N PHE A 361 -17.65 -30.00 9.60
CA PHE A 361 -18.79 -29.88 8.69
C PHE A 361 -18.45 -30.32 7.27
N THR A 362 -19.49 -30.61 6.49
CA THR A 362 -19.39 -30.98 5.07
C THR A 362 -19.92 -29.83 4.22
N LEU A 363 -19.15 -29.37 3.22
CA LEU A 363 -19.69 -28.51 2.16
C LEU A 363 -20.19 -29.39 1.02
N LYS A 364 -21.36 -29.04 0.48
CA LYS A 364 -21.96 -29.80 -0.61
C LYS A 364 -21.02 -29.80 -1.84
N LYS A 365 -20.79 -30.96 -2.43
CA LYS A 365 -20.00 -31.08 -3.66
C LYS A 365 -20.60 -30.23 -4.79
N ASP A 366 -19.73 -29.61 -5.61
CA ASP A 366 -20.08 -28.75 -6.75
C ASP A 366 -20.88 -27.48 -6.34
N SER A 367 -20.79 -27.07 -5.06
CA SER A 367 -21.36 -25.78 -4.63
C SER A 367 -20.33 -24.67 -4.79
N GLU A 368 -20.76 -23.54 -5.34
CA GLU A 368 -20.04 -22.28 -5.23
C GLU A 368 -20.17 -21.78 -3.78
N VAL A 369 -19.05 -21.76 -3.07
CA VAL A 369 -18.99 -21.20 -1.72
C VAL A 369 -18.28 -19.87 -1.79
N LEU A 370 -18.91 -18.84 -1.24
CA LEU A 370 -18.32 -17.52 -1.09
C LEU A 370 -17.73 -17.46 0.32
N LEU A 371 -16.41 -17.34 0.41
CA LEU A 371 -15.72 -17.09 1.67
C LEU A 371 -15.01 -15.74 1.58
N ASN A 372 -14.94 -15.01 2.68
CA ASN A 372 -14.02 -13.88 2.74
C ASN A 372 -12.56 -14.41 2.77
N ALA A 373 -11.59 -13.55 2.47
CA ALA A 373 -10.18 -13.97 2.40
C ALA A 373 -9.66 -14.57 3.73
N GLU A 374 -10.02 -13.96 4.87
CA GLU A 374 -9.62 -14.42 6.21
C GLU A 374 -10.18 -15.82 6.54
N ASP A 375 -11.47 -16.05 6.32
CA ASP A 375 -12.13 -17.34 6.56
C ASP A 375 -11.56 -18.43 5.63
N TYR A 376 -11.25 -18.08 4.39
CA TYR A 376 -10.64 -19.01 3.43
C TYR A 376 -9.25 -19.46 3.89
N GLU A 377 -8.39 -18.53 4.28
CA GLU A 377 -7.06 -18.85 4.80
C GLU A 377 -7.14 -19.69 6.08
N GLN A 378 -8.05 -19.35 6.99
CA GLN A 378 -8.26 -20.12 8.22
C GLN A 378 -8.72 -21.55 7.94
N ILE A 379 -9.64 -21.76 7.00
CA ILE A 379 -10.08 -23.11 6.60
C ILE A 379 -8.91 -23.88 5.97
N LYS A 380 -8.15 -23.24 5.10
CA LYS A 380 -7.00 -23.85 4.43
C LYS A 380 -5.93 -24.27 5.44
N ALA A 381 -5.56 -23.39 6.37
CA ALA A 381 -4.58 -23.65 7.42
C ALA A 381 -5.04 -24.76 8.37
N ALA A 382 -6.30 -24.73 8.82
CA ALA A 382 -6.83 -25.73 9.74
C ALA A 382 -6.91 -27.15 9.15
N ASN A 383 -6.92 -27.27 7.81
CA ASN A 383 -7.03 -28.54 7.10
C ASN A 383 -5.75 -28.88 6.30
N GLU A 384 -4.66 -28.13 6.51
CA GLU A 384 -3.38 -28.35 5.83
C GLU A 384 -2.82 -29.75 6.15
N GLY A 385 -2.45 -30.51 5.12
CA GLY A 385 -2.00 -31.91 5.27
C GLY A 385 -3.12 -32.95 5.42
N THR A 386 -4.39 -32.55 5.49
CA THR A 386 -5.55 -33.45 5.41
C THR A 386 -6.09 -33.54 3.97
N ASN A 387 -6.74 -34.65 3.61
CA ASN A 387 -7.45 -34.76 2.31
C ASN A 387 -8.90 -34.25 2.39
N ASN A 388 -9.25 -33.51 3.46
CA ASN A 388 -10.63 -33.17 3.80
C ASN A 388 -11.13 -31.93 3.04
N PHE A 389 -10.22 -31.10 2.51
CA PHE A 389 -10.55 -29.88 1.77
C PHE A 389 -9.74 -29.80 0.47
N LYS A 390 -10.42 -29.90 -0.69
CA LYS A 390 -9.86 -29.71 -2.03
C LYS A 390 -10.81 -28.89 -2.89
N THR A 391 -10.23 -27.93 -3.59
CA THR A 391 -10.91 -27.01 -4.50
C THR A 391 -10.53 -27.35 -5.94
N SER A 392 -11.52 -27.36 -6.83
CA SER A 392 -11.33 -27.62 -8.28
C SER A 392 -11.00 -26.35 -9.06
N SER A 393 -11.56 -25.22 -8.61
CA SER A 393 -11.27 -23.88 -9.11
C SER A 393 -11.34 -22.87 -7.96
N GLU A 394 -10.44 -21.88 -8.01
CA GLU A 394 -10.34 -20.80 -7.03
C GLU A 394 -10.31 -19.46 -7.77
N HIS A 395 -11.32 -18.62 -7.49
CA HIS A 395 -11.42 -17.29 -8.06
C HIS A 395 -11.65 -16.25 -6.96
N THR A 396 -10.64 -15.42 -6.73
CA THR A 396 -10.73 -14.33 -5.75
C THR A 396 -11.27 -13.07 -6.41
N HIS A 397 -12.41 -12.58 -5.92
CA HIS A 397 -13.02 -11.32 -6.32
C HIS A 397 -12.82 -10.28 -5.23
N SER A 398 -11.86 -9.37 -5.43
CA SER A 398 -11.68 -8.23 -4.54
C SER A 398 -12.85 -7.23 -4.65
N TYR A 399 -13.22 -6.60 -3.54
CA TYR A 399 -14.24 -5.53 -3.46
C TYR A 399 -15.68 -5.92 -3.86
N SER A 400 -16.10 -7.14 -3.56
CA SER A 400 -17.45 -7.64 -3.80
C SER A 400 -18.40 -7.46 -2.60
N GLY A 401 -17.87 -7.22 -1.39
CA GLY A 401 -18.63 -6.78 -0.21
C GLY A 401 -18.83 -5.25 -0.16
N GLY A 402 -19.76 -4.77 0.69
CA GLY A 402 -20.04 -3.34 0.90
C GLY A 402 -18.85 -2.53 1.46
N GLY A 403 -19.09 -1.43 2.17
CA GLY A 403 -18.02 -0.70 2.87
C GLY A 403 -17.50 0.57 2.21
N VAL A 404 -18.42 1.33 1.62
CA VAL A 404 -18.10 2.61 0.98
C VAL A 404 -17.88 3.74 2.02
N LEU A 405 -18.15 3.51 3.31
CA LEU A 405 -18.05 4.54 4.36
C LEU A 405 -16.63 5.09 4.53
N GLY A 406 -15.59 4.24 4.54
CA GLY A 406 -14.20 4.68 4.59
C GLY A 406 -13.87 5.66 3.45
N PRO A 407 -14.10 5.28 2.18
CA PRO A 407 -13.94 6.17 1.03
C PRO A 407 -14.78 7.47 1.08
N ILE A 408 -16.01 7.42 1.60
CA ILE A 408 -16.87 8.60 1.78
C ILE A 408 -16.23 9.59 2.75
N ILE A 409 -15.84 9.09 3.92
CA ILE A 409 -15.23 9.90 4.98
C ILE A 409 -13.89 10.45 4.52
N GLY A 410 -13.09 9.63 3.85
CA GLY A 410 -11.84 10.05 3.25
C GLY A 410 -12.00 11.21 2.27
N THR A 411 -13.01 11.12 1.40
CA THR A 411 -13.35 12.20 0.46
C THR A 411 -13.79 13.47 1.19
N ALA A 412 -14.64 13.33 2.21
CA ALA A 412 -15.13 14.47 2.98
C ALA A 412 -13.99 15.22 3.67
N ILE A 413 -13.05 14.50 4.31
CA ILE A 413 -11.92 15.12 5.00
C ILE A 413 -10.97 15.79 3.99
N LEU A 414 -10.68 15.14 2.85
CA LEU A 414 -9.88 15.75 1.78
C LEU A 414 -10.49 17.04 1.24
N VAL A 415 -11.82 17.05 1.02
CA VAL A 415 -12.54 18.26 0.61
C VAL A 415 -12.43 19.35 1.67
N ILE A 416 -12.57 19.00 2.96
CA ILE A 416 -12.45 19.97 4.07
C ILE A 416 -11.06 20.58 4.12
N ILE A 417 -9.99 19.77 4.09
CA ILE A 417 -8.60 20.23 4.09
C ILE A 417 -8.35 21.13 2.87
N CYS A 418 -8.73 20.67 1.69
CA CYS A 418 -8.60 21.44 0.46
C CYS A 418 -9.32 22.79 0.53
N MET A 419 -10.58 22.82 1.01
CA MET A 419 -11.36 24.06 1.11
C MET A 419 -10.80 25.00 2.16
N ALA A 420 -10.34 24.48 3.30
CA ALA A 420 -9.72 25.28 4.34
C ALA A 420 -8.50 26.04 3.80
N ILE A 421 -7.65 25.36 3.03
CA ILE A 421 -6.47 25.97 2.41
C ILE A 421 -6.89 26.92 1.28
N ALA A 422 -7.67 26.43 0.31
CA ALA A 422 -7.92 27.14 -0.94
C ALA A 422 -8.87 28.34 -0.78
N LEU A 423 -9.88 28.28 0.10
CA LEU A 423 -10.73 29.45 0.36
C LEU A 423 -9.98 30.52 1.15
N THR A 424 -9.19 30.14 2.16
CA THR A 424 -8.45 31.10 2.97
C THR A 424 -7.43 31.85 2.11
N THR A 425 -6.59 31.11 1.39
CA THR A 425 -5.56 31.70 0.52
C THR A 425 -6.17 32.37 -0.72
N GLY A 426 -7.25 31.81 -1.27
CA GLY A 426 -7.95 32.33 -2.44
C GLY A 426 -8.67 33.64 -2.19
N ILE A 427 -9.42 33.75 -1.09
CA ILE A 427 -10.09 35.01 -0.69
C ILE A 427 -9.06 36.07 -0.35
N ALA A 428 -8.01 35.74 0.39
CA ALA A 428 -6.93 36.67 0.72
C ALA A 428 -6.25 37.22 -0.55
N SER A 429 -5.92 36.34 -1.50
CA SER A 429 -5.33 36.70 -2.78
C SER A 429 -6.28 37.57 -3.62
N ALA A 430 -7.57 37.23 -3.68
CA ALA A 430 -8.56 38.01 -4.41
C ALA A 430 -8.76 39.41 -3.81
N VAL A 431 -8.79 39.54 -2.49
CA VAL A 431 -8.85 40.84 -1.79
C VAL A 431 -7.60 41.66 -2.10
N PHE A 432 -6.41 41.04 -2.05
CA PHE A 432 -5.17 41.72 -2.39
C PHE A 432 -5.18 42.23 -3.85
N LEU A 433 -5.52 41.36 -4.81
CA LEU A 433 -5.53 41.68 -6.24
C LEU A 433 -6.58 42.72 -6.62
N THR A 434 -7.71 42.78 -5.89
CA THR A 434 -8.80 43.69 -6.18
C THR A 434 -8.62 45.05 -5.49
N GLU A 435 -8.24 45.03 -4.22
CA GLU A 435 -8.28 46.23 -3.38
C GLU A 435 -6.90 46.85 -3.17
N TYR A 436 -5.83 46.05 -3.05
CA TYR A 436 -4.49 46.55 -2.71
C TYR A 436 -3.54 46.68 -3.89
N ALA A 437 -3.63 45.79 -4.87
CA ALA A 437 -2.70 45.71 -5.98
C ALA A 437 -2.84 46.92 -6.93
N ALA A 438 -1.72 47.63 -7.16
CA ALA A 438 -1.66 48.69 -8.15
C ALA A 438 -1.86 48.12 -9.56
N GLN A 439 -2.76 48.72 -10.34
CA GLN A 439 -3.07 48.23 -11.69
C GLN A 439 -1.88 48.47 -12.63
N GLY A 440 -1.11 47.41 -12.89
CA GLY A 440 0.07 47.43 -13.75
C GLY A 440 0.17 46.20 -14.67
N ARG A 441 1.20 46.18 -15.52
CA ARG A 441 1.48 45.05 -16.43
C ARG A 441 1.68 43.74 -15.66
N PHE A 442 2.37 43.79 -14.52
CA PHE A 442 2.63 42.63 -13.68
C PHE A 442 1.34 41.96 -13.18
N ILE A 443 0.38 42.72 -12.66
CA ILE A 443 -0.91 42.19 -12.20
C ILE A 443 -1.73 41.61 -13.36
N LYS A 444 -1.68 42.23 -14.54
CA LYS A 444 -2.31 41.65 -15.74
C LYS A 444 -1.69 40.30 -16.12
N THR A 445 -0.37 40.18 -16.03
CA THR A 445 0.33 38.90 -16.24
C THR A 445 -0.08 37.85 -15.21
N ILE A 446 -0.18 38.19 -13.93
CA ILE A 446 -0.65 37.27 -12.88
C ILE A 446 -2.07 36.77 -13.20
N ARG A 447 -2.99 37.67 -13.56
CA ARG A 447 -4.37 37.26 -13.93
C ARG A 447 -4.40 36.35 -15.14
N LEU A 448 -3.59 36.63 -16.17
CA LEU A 448 -3.46 35.76 -17.33
C LEU A 448 -2.92 34.38 -16.93
N ALA A 449 -1.90 34.34 -16.07
CA ALA A 449 -1.33 33.09 -15.56
C ALA A 449 -2.36 32.28 -14.77
N MET A 450 -3.15 32.91 -13.90
CA MET A 450 -4.23 32.23 -13.16
C MET A 450 -5.30 31.64 -14.10
N LEU A 451 -5.70 32.38 -15.14
CA LEU A 451 -6.66 31.91 -16.15
C LEU A 451 -6.11 30.70 -16.94
N ASN A 452 -4.83 30.74 -17.32
CA ASN A 452 -4.18 29.62 -17.99
C ASN A 452 -4.05 28.40 -17.05
N LEU A 453 -3.72 28.63 -15.78
CA LEU A 453 -3.56 27.57 -14.78
C LEU A 453 -4.89 26.86 -14.49
N ALA A 454 -6.02 27.58 -14.53
CA ALA A 454 -7.36 26.98 -14.42
C ALA A 454 -7.70 26.03 -15.58
N GLY A 455 -7.03 26.18 -16.73
CA GLY A 455 -7.19 25.32 -17.91
C GLY A 455 -6.25 24.10 -17.95
N VAL A 456 -5.33 23.97 -16.99
CA VAL A 456 -4.38 22.85 -16.95
C VAL A 456 -5.10 21.55 -16.55
N PRO A 457 -4.85 20.41 -17.24
CA PRO A 457 -5.44 19.12 -16.90
C PRO A 457 -5.09 18.67 -15.47
N SER A 458 -6.03 18.06 -14.74
CA SER A 458 -5.83 17.70 -13.33
C SER A 458 -4.75 16.63 -13.11
N ILE A 459 -4.47 15.78 -14.10
CA ILE A 459 -3.34 14.82 -14.06
C ILE A 459 -1.98 15.51 -13.89
N VAL A 460 -1.80 16.70 -14.48
CA VAL A 460 -0.56 17.47 -14.39
C VAL A 460 -0.39 18.00 -12.96
N PHE A 461 -1.47 18.45 -12.33
CA PHE A 461 -1.44 18.83 -10.92
C PHE A 461 -1.16 17.64 -10.00
N GLY A 462 -1.65 16.45 -10.33
CA GLY A 462 -1.33 15.23 -9.59
C GLY A 462 0.16 14.89 -9.62
N LEU A 463 0.77 14.90 -10.80
CA LEU A 463 2.22 14.68 -10.95
C LEU A 463 3.05 15.80 -10.29
N PHE A 464 2.58 17.05 -10.36
CA PHE A 464 3.20 18.16 -9.62
C PHE A 464 3.12 17.93 -8.10
N GLY A 465 1.98 17.50 -7.59
CA GLY A 465 1.78 17.19 -6.18
C GLY A 465 2.66 16.05 -5.70
N LEU A 466 2.82 14.99 -6.51
CA LEU A 466 3.78 13.91 -6.26
C LEU A 466 5.20 14.47 -6.14
N GLY A 467 5.66 15.22 -7.14
CA GLY A 467 7.00 15.79 -7.14
C GLY A 467 7.25 16.77 -5.98
N LEU A 468 6.28 17.60 -5.64
CA LEU A 468 6.44 18.63 -4.61
C LEU A 468 6.19 18.09 -3.20
N PHE A 469 5.02 17.50 -2.95
CA PHE A 469 4.58 17.13 -1.61
C PHE A 469 5.03 15.73 -1.20
N VAL A 470 4.92 14.76 -2.10
CA VAL A 470 5.28 13.36 -1.77
C VAL A 470 6.80 13.18 -1.73
N MET A 471 7.54 13.83 -2.65
CA MET A 471 8.99 13.61 -2.80
C MET A 471 9.90 14.69 -2.18
N ILE A 472 9.43 15.93 -2.00
CA ILE A 472 10.33 17.06 -1.64
C ILE A 472 9.90 17.78 -0.37
N ALA A 473 8.61 17.83 -0.03
CA ALA A 473 8.11 18.67 1.05
C ALA A 473 8.80 18.42 2.40
N PRO A 474 9.00 19.48 3.20
CA PRO A 474 9.67 19.39 4.47
C PRO A 474 8.79 18.68 5.51
N ALA A 475 9.29 17.59 6.09
CA ALA A 475 8.69 16.87 7.20
C ALA A 475 9.44 17.17 8.49
N LEU A 476 8.69 17.38 9.58
CA LEU A 476 9.25 17.37 10.93
C LEU A 476 9.41 15.91 11.36
N THR A 477 10.64 15.47 11.54
CA THR A 477 10.94 14.10 11.94
C THR A 477 12.12 14.08 12.90
N SER A 478 12.08 13.19 13.88
CA SER A 478 13.24 12.88 14.72
C SER A 478 14.19 11.88 14.05
N THR A 479 13.74 11.25 12.95
CA THR A 479 14.50 10.31 12.12
C THR A 479 14.55 10.77 10.66
N PRO A 480 15.38 11.77 10.30
CA PRO A 480 15.55 12.15 8.90
C PRO A 480 16.14 10.99 8.09
N SER A 481 15.58 10.78 6.89
CA SER A 481 16.15 9.86 5.89
C SER A 481 17.48 10.41 5.36
N ALA A 482 18.49 9.56 5.15
CA ALA A 482 19.76 9.95 4.51
C ALA A 482 19.58 10.42 3.06
N GLU A 483 18.49 10.00 2.39
CA GLU A 483 18.12 10.46 1.05
C GLU A 483 17.50 11.86 1.04
N SER A 484 17.23 12.42 2.22
CA SER A 484 16.74 13.79 2.35
C SER A 484 17.73 14.77 1.73
N LYS A 485 17.24 15.53 0.75
CA LYS A 485 18.08 16.51 0.02
C LYS A 485 18.60 17.62 0.93
N PHE A 486 17.91 17.88 2.03
CA PHE A 486 18.24 18.97 2.96
C PHE A 486 17.67 18.69 4.35
N ILE A 487 18.48 18.87 5.40
CA ILE A 487 18.13 18.59 6.78
C ILE A 487 18.51 19.81 7.64
N VAL A 488 17.56 20.33 8.44
CA VAL A 488 17.80 21.42 9.39
C VAL A 488 17.41 20.98 10.79
N PRO A 489 18.33 20.92 11.78
CA PRO A 489 17.96 20.65 13.17
C PRO A 489 17.18 21.85 13.75
N ILE A 490 16.04 21.60 14.41
CA ILE A 490 15.14 22.64 14.95
C ILE A 490 15.13 22.65 16.48
N ALA A 491 14.98 21.48 17.13
CA ALA A 491 14.82 21.42 18.58
C ALA A 491 15.34 20.09 19.17
N PRO A 492 15.94 20.08 20.37
CA PRO A 492 16.34 18.86 21.04
C PRO A 492 15.11 18.09 21.58
N VAL A 493 15.17 16.76 21.52
CA VAL A 493 14.19 15.80 22.04
C VAL A 493 14.51 15.53 23.51
N ALA A 494 13.49 15.52 24.37
CA ALA A 494 13.66 15.42 25.83
C ALA A 494 14.11 14.03 26.34
N SER A 495 14.16 13.02 25.47
CA SER A 495 14.63 11.66 25.80
C SER A 495 15.92 11.35 25.06
N GLU A 496 16.96 10.99 25.81
CA GLU A 496 18.27 10.58 25.29
C GLU A 496 18.12 9.42 24.29
N PRO A 497 18.64 9.55 23.07
CA PRO A 497 18.74 8.47 22.09
C PRO A 497 19.77 7.41 22.47
N ASN A 498 19.43 6.15 22.19
CA ASN A 498 20.44 5.13 21.91
C ASN A 498 20.70 5.11 20.39
N LEU A 499 21.69 5.87 19.92
CA LEU A 499 22.15 5.86 18.53
C LEU A 499 22.74 4.49 18.20
N ARG A 500 22.28 3.83 17.14
CA ARG A 500 22.79 2.53 16.69
C ARG A 500 23.63 2.69 15.42
N VAL A 501 24.91 2.37 15.48
CA VAL A 501 25.83 2.38 14.33
C VAL A 501 26.12 0.93 13.94
N VAL A 502 25.97 0.63 12.65
CA VAL A 502 26.31 -0.67 12.09
C VAL A 502 27.72 -0.58 11.52
N GLU A 503 28.64 -1.34 12.10
CA GLU A 503 30.01 -1.43 11.61
C GLU A 503 30.41 -2.91 11.62
N GLN A 504 30.87 -3.41 10.46
CA GLN A 504 31.33 -4.80 10.28
C GLN A 504 30.37 -5.85 10.87
N GLU A 505 29.08 -5.79 10.46
CA GLU A 505 28.03 -6.76 10.84
C GLU A 505 27.65 -6.79 12.34
N LYS A 506 28.03 -5.80 13.16
CA LYS A 506 27.54 -5.61 14.53
C LYS A 506 26.91 -4.22 14.75
N ILE A 507 25.88 -4.16 15.60
CA ILE A 507 25.18 -2.94 16.01
C ILE A 507 25.78 -2.41 17.32
N TYR A 508 26.43 -1.25 17.30
CA TYR A 508 26.96 -0.57 18.47
C TYR A 508 26.07 0.59 18.90
N ILE A 509 25.97 0.86 20.21
CA ILE A 509 25.40 2.13 20.70
C ILE A 509 26.51 3.18 20.59
N ALA A 510 26.34 4.19 19.73
CA ALA A 510 27.36 5.22 19.54
C ALA A 510 27.49 6.09 20.79
N GLU A 511 28.69 6.14 21.37
CA GLU A 511 29.04 7.15 22.38
C GLU A 511 29.18 8.52 21.69
N ASP A 512 28.21 9.40 21.91
CA ASP A 512 28.21 10.89 22.01
C ASP A 512 29.16 11.78 21.18
N LYS A 513 29.93 11.26 20.21
CA LYS A 513 31.06 11.98 19.59
C LYS A 513 31.25 11.80 18.08
N ALA A 514 30.36 11.12 17.38
CA ALA A 514 30.46 10.98 15.92
C ALA A 514 29.87 12.20 15.19
N SER A 515 30.60 12.74 14.21
CA SER A 515 30.10 13.84 13.39
C SER A 515 29.00 13.36 12.41
N ILE A 516 28.05 14.24 12.07
CA ILE A 516 26.95 13.93 11.11
C ILE A 516 27.51 13.40 9.77
N SER A 517 28.70 13.84 9.37
CA SER A 517 29.41 13.36 8.18
C SER A 517 29.86 11.90 8.28
N GLU A 518 30.41 11.47 9.42
CA GLU A 518 30.88 10.10 9.64
C GLU A 518 29.72 9.11 9.73
N LEU A 519 28.64 9.50 10.41
CA LEU A 519 27.42 8.69 10.50
C LEU A 519 26.79 8.46 9.12
N ARG A 520 26.89 9.44 8.21
CA ARG A 520 26.39 9.34 6.82
C ARG A 520 27.17 8.36 5.97
N GLU A 521 28.47 8.24 6.21
CA GLU A 521 29.35 7.33 5.48
C GLU A 521 29.16 5.88 5.96
N LEU A 522 28.96 5.68 7.27
CA LEU A 522 28.68 4.39 7.89
C LEU A 522 27.26 3.84 7.60
N THR A 523 26.24 4.70 7.53
CA THR A 523 24.87 4.28 7.17
C THR A 523 24.68 4.04 5.68
N ALA A 524 25.45 4.72 4.82
CA ALA A 524 25.48 4.45 3.38
C ALA A 524 26.00 3.05 3.05
N THR A 525 26.91 2.51 3.87
CA THR A 525 27.41 1.13 3.79
C THR A 525 26.45 0.10 4.42
N ALA A 526 25.70 0.47 5.45
CA ALA A 526 24.79 -0.44 6.19
C ALA A 526 23.34 -0.50 5.67
N GLY A 527 22.93 0.41 4.79
CA GLY A 527 21.64 0.36 4.08
C GLY A 527 20.41 0.84 4.86
N ASP A 528 20.50 1.09 6.17
CA ASP A 528 19.42 1.72 6.94
C ASP A 528 19.72 3.21 7.16
N THR A 529 19.01 4.06 6.43
CA THR A 529 19.29 5.49 6.28
C THR A 529 18.54 6.37 7.29
N ARG A 530 18.31 5.90 8.53
CA ARG A 530 17.53 6.66 9.52
C ARG A 530 18.43 7.08 10.70
N PHE A 531 18.63 8.39 10.86
CA PHE A 531 19.45 8.96 11.94
C PHE A 531 18.59 9.40 13.11
N TYR A 532 18.89 9.01 14.35
CA TYR A 532 18.17 9.50 15.53
C TYR A 532 19.17 10.04 16.56
N ASP A 533 19.53 11.32 16.48
CA ASP A 533 20.52 11.96 17.36
C ASP A 533 19.89 12.79 18.49
N GLY A 534 18.58 12.65 18.70
CA GLY A 534 17.87 13.36 19.76
C GLY A 534 17.55 14.80 19.40
N TRP A 535 17.52 15.16 18.12
CA TRP A 535 16.95 16.40 17.63
C TRP A 535 15.74 16.12 16.72
N TYR A 536 14.76 17.03 16.76
CA TYR A 536 13.75 17.18 15.72
C TYR A 536 14.36 17.93 14.54
N TYR A 537 14.24 17.33 13.37
CA TYR A 537 14.74 17.84 12.10
C TYR A 537 13.62 18.30 11.20
N LEU A 538 13.87 19.36 10.44
CA LEU A 538 13.18 19.65 9.19
C LEU A 538 13.89 18.91 8.06
N SER A 539 13.29 17.82 7.59
CA SER A 539 13.85 16.98 6.53
C SER A 539 13.06 17.14 5.23
N PHE A 540 13.73 17.46 4.11
CA PHE A 540 13.13 17.57 2.77
C PHE A 540 13.10 16.20 2.07
N GLN A 541 12.48 15.23 2.74
CA GLN A 541 12.29 13.87 2.23
C GLN A 541 10.91 13.66 1.59
N GLY A 542 10.06 14.69 1.61
CA GLY A 542 8.66 14.56 1.22
C GLY A 542 7.78 13.98 2.33
N TRP A 543 6.49 14.24 2.24
CA TRP A 543 5.51 13.75 3.22
C TRP A 543 5.06 12.30 2.95
N GLY A 544 5.55 11.67 1.87
CA GLY A 544 5.00 10.41 1.40
C GLY A 544 3.56 10.57 0.91
N THR A 545 2.93 9.45 0.52
CA THR A 545 1.51 9.46 0.18
C THR A 545 0.70 9.65 1.45
N CYS A 546 0.02 10.79 1.57
CA CYS A 546 -0.73 11.15 2.77
C CYS A 546 -1.89 12.07 2.45
N MET A 547 -2.87 12.12 3.36
CA MET A 547 -4.04 12.98 3.22
C MET A 547 -3.66 14.47 3.08
N LEU A 548 -2.63 14.93 3.80
CA LEU A 548 -2.09 16.28 3.64
C LEU A 548 -1.59 16.55 2.22
N ALA A 549 -0.73 15.67 1.67
CA ALA A 549 -0.21 15.84 0.31
C ALA A 549 -1.34 15.91 -0.72
N GLY A 550 -2.36 15.05 -0.59
CA GLY A 550 -3.56 15.11 -1.41
C GLY A 550 -4.35 16.41 -1.26
N GLY A 551 -4.62 16.83 -0.02
CA GLY A 551 -5.36 18.05 0.28
C GLY A 551 -4.68 19.31 -0.26
N PHE A 552 -3.35 19.41 -0.11
CA PHE A 552 -2.56 20.52 -0.65
C PHE A 552 -2.52 20.52 -2.18
N THR A 553 -2.38 19.35 -2.81
CA THR A 553 -2.38 19.23 -4.27
C THR A 553 -3.73 19.66 -4.87
N LEU A 554 -4.83 19.18 -4.28
CA LEU A 554 -6.18 19.59 -4.66
C LEU A 554 -6.41 21.08 -4.43
N ALA A 555 -5.87 21.64 -3.33
CA ALA A 555 -5.96 23.06 -3.04
C ALA A 555 -5.28 23.92 -4.11
N ILE A 556 -4.06 23.55 -4.53
CA ILE A 556 -3.33 24.26 -5.60
C ILE A 556 -4.08 24.20 -6.92
N MET A 557 -4.65 23.05 -7.26
CA MET A 557 -5.43 22.87 -8.48
C MET A 557 -6.68 23.76 -8.52
N ILE A 558 -7.42 23.88 -7.41
CA ILE A 558 -8.66 24.66 -7.37
C ILE A 558 -8.42 26.15 -7.09
N LEU A 559 -7.23 26.52 -6.58
CA LEU A 559 -6.86 27.89 -6.22
C LEU A 559 -7.17 28.93 -7.31
N PRO A 560 -6.79 28.75 -8.59
CA PRO A 560 -6.96 29.78 -9.61
C PRO A 560 -8.44 30.03 -9.91
N VAL A 561 -9.26 28.99 -9.84
CA VAL A 561 -10.72 29.05 -10.02
C VAL A 561 -11.35 29.85 -8.88
N ILE A 562 -10.97 29.57 -7.63
CA ILE A 562 -11.48 30.28 -6.45
C ILE A 562 -11.06 31.75 -6.48
N ILE A 563 -9.78 32.05 -6.76
CA ILE A 563 -9.28 33.43 -6.81
C ILE A 563 -10.03 34.25 -7.85
N THR A 564 -10.17 33.71 -9.07
CA THR A 564 -10.84 34.43 -10.18
C THR A 564 -12.30 34.71 -9.84
N SER A 565 -13.03 33.71 -9.33
CA SER A 565 -14.43 33.86 -8.98
C SER A 565 -14.64 34.81 -7.78
N CYS A 566 -13.75 34.78 -6.78
CA CYS A 566 -13.77 35.74 -5.67
C CYS A 566 -13.43 37.16 -6.13
N GLU A 567 -12.47 37.34 -7.03
CA GLU A 567 -12.10 38.64 -7.61
C GLU A 567 -13.27 39.25 -8.40
N GLU A 568 -13.96 38.44 -9.22
CA GLU A 568 -15.18 38.87 -9.91
C GLU A 568 -16.27 39.31 -8.93
N SER A 569 -16.46 38.55 -7.85
CA SER A 569 -17.43 38.85 -6.80
C SER A 569 -17.12 40.16 -6.07
N LEU A 570 -15.84 40.43 -5.76
CA LEU A 570 -15.39 41.65 -5.11
C LEU A 570 -15.51 42.87 -6.04
N ARG A 571 -15.21 42.69 -7.34
CA ARG A 571 -15.34 43.77 -8.34
C ARG A 571 -16.77 44.11 -8.69
N ALA A 572 -17.70 43.16 -8.55
CA ALA A 572 -19.12 43.41 -8.75
C ALA A 572 -19.69 44.42 -7.74
N VAL A 573 -19.00 44.65 -6.62
CA VAL A 573 -19.33 45.67 -5.63
C VAL A 573 -19.13 47.07 -6.23
N PRO A 574 -20.16 47.94 -6.28
CA PRO A 574 -20.02 49.30 -6.79
C PRO A 574 -18.92 50.09 -6.07
N GLN A 575 -18.17 50.93 -6.81
CA GLN A 575 -17.09 51.74 -6.24
C GLN A 575 -17.57 52.75 -5.19
N GLY A 576 -18.81 53.24 -5.31
CA GLY A 576 -19.38 54.21 -4.37
C GLY A 576 -19.38 53.77 -2.91
N PHE A 577 -19.51 52.48 -2.60
CA PHE A 577 -19.40 51.97 -1.22
C PHE A 577 -18.00 52.21 -0.62
N ARG A 578 -16.96 52.08 -1.44
CA ARG A 578 -15.56 52.26 -1.02
C ARG A 578 -15.28 53.73 -0.75
N GLU A 579 -15.69 54.58 -1.68
CA GLU A 579 -15.51 56.04 -1.60
C GLU A 579 -16.29 56.63 -0.42
N ALA A 580 -17.54 56.22 -0.22
CA ALA A 580 -18.35 56.66 0.92
C ALA A 580 -17.74 56.25 2.27
N SER A 581 -17.25 55.00 2.38
CA SER A 581 -16.60 54.54 3.60
C SER A 581 -15.31 55.32 3.89
N LEU A 582 -14.50 55.60 2.87
CA LEU A 582 -13.27 56.39 3.02
C LEU A 582 -13.58 57.86 3.37
N ALA A 583 -14.62 58.44 2.79
CA ALA A 583 -15.07 59.81 3.08
C ALA A 583 -15.56 59.98 4.53
N LEU A 584 -16.11 58.92 5.14
CA LEU A 584 -16.47 58.86 6.55
C LEU A 584 -15.27 58.69 7.49
N GLY A 585 -14.04 58.66 6.95
CA GLY A 585 -12.80 58.50 7.71
C GLY A 585 -12.46 57.05 8.06
N ALA A 586 -13.15 56.05 7.49
CA ALA A 586 -12.81 54.66 7.73
C ALA A 586 -11.48 54.29 7.04
N SER A 587 -10.70 53.40 7.67
CA SER A 587 -9.50 52.86 7.04
C SER A 587 -9.85 51.93 5.86
N LYS A 588 -8.89 51.71 4.97
CA LYS A 588 -9.06 50.79 3.82
C LYS A 588 -9.47 49.38 4.27
N TRP A 589 -8.87 48.86 5.34
CA TRP A 589 -9.26 47.57 5.90
C TRP A 589 -10.68 47.57 6.50
N GLN A 590 -11.07 48.65 7.18
CA GLN A 590 -12.44 48.79 7.69
C GLN A 590 -13.44 48.81 6.53
N SER A 591 -13.19 49.60 5.49
CA SER A 591 -14.01 49.63 4.27
C SER A 591 -14.14 48.25 3.63
N ILE A 592 -13.04 47.50 3.49
CA ILE A 592 -13.08 46.14 2.94
C ILE A 592 -13.92 45.21 3.82
N ARG A 593 -13.66 45.19 5.13
CA ARG A 593 -14.31 44.27 6.07
C ARG A 593 -15.80 44.54 6.24
N THR A 594 -16.25 45.80 6.20
CA THR A 594 -17.64 46.16 6.50
C THR A 594 -18.47 46.50 5.27
N ALA A 595 -17.87 47.10 4.23
CA ALA A 595 -18.59 47.63 3.07
C ALA A 595 -18.37 46.84 1.77
N VAL A 596 -17.31 46.03 1.66
CA VAL A 596 -17.02 45.26 0.42
C VAL A 596 -17.25 43.77 0.63
N LEU A 597 -16.56 43.16 1.60
CA LEU A 597 -16.55 41.72 1.83
C LEU A 597 -17.95 41.14 2.12
N PRO A 598 -18.81 41.76 2.95
CA PRO A 598 -20.15 41.23 3.21
C PRO A 598 -21.03 41.19 1.95
N TYR A 599 -20.91 42.18 1.06
CA TYR A 599 -21.71 42.25 -0.16
C TYR A 599 -21.17 41.36 -1.28
N ALA A 600 -19.86 41.09 -1.30
CA ALA A 600 -19.25 40.10 -2.19
C ALA A 600 -19.47 38.64 -1.74
N PHE A 601 -19.84 38.43 -0.47
CA PHE A 601 -19.95 37.10 0.13
C PHE A 601 -20.88 36.11 -0.60
N PRO A 602 -22.06 36.49 -1.14
CA PRO A 602 -22.87 35.57 -1.95
C PRO A 602 -22.16 35.05 -3.20
N GLY A 603 -21.27 35.86 -3.78
CA GLY A 603 -20.42 35.46 -4.91
C GLY A 603 -19.28 34.53 -4.47
N ILE A 604 -18.61 34.86 -3.36
CA ILE A 604 -17.57 34.01 -2.74
C ILE A 604 -18.14 32.63 -2.36
N LEU A 605 -19.36 32.57 -1.81
CA LEU A 605 -20.07 31.32 -1.57
C LEU A 605 -20.32 30.53 -2.86
N THR A 606 -20.55 31.20 -3.99
CA THR A 606 -20.70 30.49 -5.27
C THR A 606 -19.38 29.87 -5.71
N ALA A 607 -18.28 30.59 -5.51
CA ALA A 607 -16.93 30.08 -5.77
C ALA A 607 -16.62 28.84 -4.91
N SER A 608 -17.02 28.84 -3.63
CA SER A 608 -16.82 27.69 -2.75
C SER A 608 -17.66 26.47 -3.16
N VAL A 609 -18.92 26.67 -3.61
CA VAL A 609 -19.76 25.59 -4.15
C VAL A 609 -19.08 24.90 -5.34
N LEU A 610 -18.59 25.72 -6.28
CA LEU A 610 -17.91 25.23 -7.49
C LEU A 610 -16.63 24.49 -7.13
N GLY A 611 -15.89 25.01 -6.14
CA GLY A 611 -14.72 24.36 -5.57
C GLY A 611 -15.01 22.99 -5.00
N ILE A 612 -15.99 22.89 -4.08
CA ILE A 612 -16.37 21.62 -3.41
C ILE A 612 -16.77 20.57 -4.44
N THR A 613 -17.63 20.96 -5.37
CA THR A 613 -18.16 20.06 -6.41
C THR A 613 -17.03 19.51 -7.29
N ARG A 614 -16.06 20.36 -7.63
CA ARG A 614 -14.90 19.94 -8.42
C ARG A 614 -14.00 19.00 -7.62
N VAL A 615 -13.56 19.41 -6.44
CA VAL A 615 -12.62 18.64 -5.61
C VAL A 615 -13.19 17.27 -5.22
N ALA A 616 -14.49 17.20 -4.91
CA ALA A 616 -15.13 15.94 -4.54
C ALA A 616 -15.08 14.89 -5.67
N GLY A 617 -15.01 15.31 -6.94
CA GLY A 617 -14.97 14.41 -8.11
C GLY A 617 -13.60 14.23 -8.76
N GLU A 618 -12.54 14.80 -8.19
CA GLU A 618 -11.20 14.75 -8.80
C GLU A 618 -10.47 13.49 -8.35
N THR A 619 -10.11 12.62 -9.31
CA THR A 619 -9.47 11.31 -9.03
C THR A 619 -7.96 11.36 -9.25
N ALA A 620 -7.53 12.02 -10.34
CA ALA A 620 -6.15 12.03 -10.80
C ALA A 620 -5.14 12.59 -9.77
N PRO A 621 -5.39 13.75 -9.13
CA PRO A 621 -4.47 14.26 -8.10
C PRO A 621 -4.34 13.32 -6.90
N ILE A 622 -5.45 12.73 -6.47
CA ILE A 622 -5.51 11.88 -5.28
C ILE A 622 -4.73 10.58 -5.52
N MET A 623 -4.88 9.99 -6.71
CA MET A 623 -4.20 8.75 -7.11
C MET A 623 -2.68 8.81 -6.97
N PHE A 624 -2.06 9.98 -7.17
CA PHE A 624 -0.60 10.12 -7.06
C PHE A 624 -0.11 10.61 -5.69
N THR A 625 -1.00 11.11 -4.83
CA THR A 625 -0.56 11.88 -3.64
C THR A 625 -1.12 11.41 -2.31
N ALA A 626 -2.29 10.78 -2.29
CA ALA A 626 -2.95 10.39 -1.05
C ALA A 626 -3.56 8.99 -1.06
N ALA A 627 -3.85 8.43 -2.25
CA ALA A 627 -4.64 7.22 -2.35
C ALA A 627 -3.81 5.95 -2.15
N VAL A 628 -4.26 5.10 -1.22
CA VAL A 628 -3.90 3.69 -1.15
C VAL A 628 -5.07 2.87 -1.71
N ALA A 629 -4.76 1.86 -2.51
CA ALA A 629 -5.76 1.05 -3.20
C ALA A 629 -6.65 0.28 -2.22
N GLU A 630 -6.08 -0.22 -1.11
CA GLU A 630 -6.73 -1.13 -0.17
C GLU A 630 -6.67 -0.58 1.26
N ARG A 631 -7.46 0.46 1.54
CA ARG A 631 -7.65 0.92 2.93
C ARG A 631 -9.13 1.05 3.26
N SER A 632 -9.64 0.04 3.95
CA SER A 632 -11.02 -0.10 4.40
C SER A 632 -11.32 0.57 5.74
N ASP A 633 -10.28 0.74 6.55
CA ASP A 633 -10.44 1.22 7.92
C ASP A 633 -10.76 2.71 7.98
N LEU A 634 -11.50 3.08 9.02
CA LEU A 634 -11.79 4.47 9.29
C LEU A 634 -10.48 5.20 9.63
N PRO A 635 -10.32 6.48 9.25
CA PRO A 635 -9.08 7.24 9.49
C PRO A 635 -8.65 7.37 10.95
N TRP A 636 -9.43 6.89 11.92
CA TRP A 636 -9.11 6.96 13.35
C TRP A 636 -8.88 5.59 14.00
N GLN A 637 -9.04 4.48 13.27
CA GLN A 637 -8.93 3.12 13.82
C GLN A 637 -7.48 2.62 13.95
N GLY A 638 -6.52 3.22 13.23
CA GLY A 638 -5.09 2.86 13.27
C GLY A 638 -4.19 3.82 14.05
N ILE A 639 -4.74 4.67 14.91
CA ILE A 639 -3.95 5.70 15.63
C ILE A 639 -3.86 5.35 17.11
N HIS A 640 -2.68 4.90 17.53
CA HIS A 640 -2.38 4.54 18.93
C HIS A 640 -1.69 5.67 19.71
N SER A 641 -1.36 6.80 19.07
CA SER A 641 -0.72 7.95 19.70
C SER A 641 -1.69 8.81 20.52
N LEU A 642 -1.14 9.51 21.53
CA LEU A 642 -1.88 10.35 22.48
C LEU A 642 -1.54 11.83 22.26
N GLY A 643 -2.48 12.74 22.59
CA GLY A 643 -2.22 14.19 22.55
C GLY A 643 -2.20 14.81 21.14
N PHE A 644 -1.31 15.78 20.91
CA PHE A 644 -1.19 16.49 19.62
C PHE A 644 -0.61 15.59 18.51
N ASP A 645 0.20 14.59 18.86
CA ASP A 645 0.79 13.65 17.90
C ASP A 645 -0.31 12.84 17.19
N ARG A 646 -1.40 12.52 17.88
CA ARG A 646 -2.60 11.92 17.28
C ARG A 646 -3.16 12.73 16.12
N PHE A 647 -3.14 14.05 16.23
CA PHE A 647 -3.64 14.94 15.18
C PHE A 647 -2.70 14.98 13.98
N ILE A 648 -1.39 14.94 14.22
CA ILE A 648 -0.38 14.91 13.14
C ILE A 648 -0.43 13.56 12.41
N ASP A 649 -0.45 12.44 13.13
CA ASP A 649 -0.59 11.10 12.56
C ASP A 649 -1.88 10.98 11.74
N PHE A 650 -2.98 11.52 12.27
CA PHE A 650 -4.26 11.56 11.55
C PHE A 650 -4.16 12.29 10.20
N LEU A 651 -3.37 13.36 10.12
CA LEU A 651 -3.21 14.13 8.88
C LEU A 651 -2.18 13.52 7.92
N GLN A 652 -1.19 12.80 8.44
CA GLN A 652 -0.13 12.15 7.67
C GLN A 652 -0.52 10.76 7.15
N GLN A 653 -1.64 10.20 7.57
CA GLN A 653 -2.09 8.92 7.07
C GLN A 653 -2.58 8.99 5.61
N SER A 654 -2.35 7.92 4.84
CA SER A 654 -2.95 7.71 3.52
C SER A 654 -4.46 7.43 3.61
N VAL A 655 -5.24 7.83 2.61
CA VAL A 655 -6.70 7.65 2.63
C VAL A 655 -7.24 7.27 1.26
N GLN A 656 -8.19 6.34 1.26
CA GLN A 656 -8.97 6.02 0.06
C GLN A 656 -10.05 7.09 -0.15
N ALA A 657 -10.12 7.65 -1.36
CA ALA A 657 -11.19 8.56 -1.76
C ALA A 657 -12.23 7.81 -2.61
N LEU A 658 -13.49 8.21 -2.53
CA LEU A 658 -14.61 7.58 -3.21
C LEU A 658 -14.48 7.59 -4.74
N PRO A 659 -14.03 8.68 -5.40
CA PRO A 659 -13.77 8.66 -6.84
C PRO A 659 -12.69 7.65 -7.24
N TYR A 660 -11.65 7.50 -6.41
CA TYR A 660 -10.59 6.52 -6.64
C TYR A 660 -11.08 5.10 -6.42
N HIS A 661 -11.90 4.86 -5.39
CA HIS A 661 -12.56 3.58 -5.16
C HIS A 661 -13.45 3.17 -6.33
N ILE A 662 -14.23 4.10 -6.90
CA ILE A 662 -15.02 3.84 -8.12
C ILE A 662 -14.10 3.46 -9.28
N TYR A 663 -12.98 4.15 -9.44
CA TYR A 663 -11.99 3.85 -10.48
C TYR A 663 -11.36 2.46 -10.31
N THR A 664 -10.99 2.06 -9.09
CA THR A 664 -10.41 0.74 -8.83
C THR A 664 -11.42 -0.36 -9.13
N VAL A 665 -12.66 -0.24 -8.64
CA VAL A 665 -13.72 -1.23 -8.88
C VAL A 665 -14.12 -1.31 -10.35
N ALA A 666 -14.10 -0.18 -11.07
CA ALA A 666 -14.47 -0.14 -12.49
C ALA A 666 -13.36 -0.58 -13.45
N GLY A 667 -12.10 -0.27 -13.14
CA GLY A 667 -11.00 -0.34 -14.10
C GLY A 667 -9.88 -1.32 -13.73
N ARG A 668 -9.73 -1.70 -12.47
CA ARG A 668 -8.69 -2.63 -12.01
C ARG A 668 -9.23 -4.02 -11.65
N ILE A 669 -10.50 -4.12 -11.33
CA ILE A 669 -11.11 -5.37 -10.89
C ILE A 669 -11.90 -6.01 -12.05
N PRO A 670 -11.70 -7.32 -12.33
CA PRO A 670 -12.49 -8.04 -13.31
C PRO A 670 -14.00 -7.89 -13.04
N GLN A 671 -14.76 -7.60 -14.10
CA GLN A 671 -16.20 -7.41 -14.00
C GLN A 671 -16.89 -8.77 -13.90
N SER A 672 -17.36 -9.11 -12.70
CA SER A 672 -18.14 -10.31 -12.40
C SER A 672 -19.58 -9.93 -12.03
N GLU A 673 -20.45 -10.93 -11.90
CA GLU A 673 -21.82 -10.74 -11.44
C GLU A 673 -21.89 -10.11 -10.04
N TYR A 674 -20.84 -10.28 -9.23
CA TYR A 674 -20.73 -9.75 -7.87
C TYR A 674 -20.17 -8.32 -7.81
N THR A 675 -19.24 -7.96 -8.70
CA THR A 675 -18.57 -6.63 -8.67
C THR A 675 -19.36 -5.55 -9.42
N GLN A 676 -20.13 -5.92 -10.45
CA GLN A 676 -20.91 -4.95 -11.23
C GLN A 676 -21.96 -4.18 -10.39
N PRO A 677 -22.82 -4.84 -9.58
CA PRO A 677 -23.81 -4.13 -8.77
C PRO A 677 -23.13 -3.18 -7.77
N MET A 678 -22.01 -3.59 -7.17
CA MET A 678 -21.23 -2.79 -6.23
C MET A 678 -20.75 -1.48 -6.86
N GLN A 679 -20.26 -1.53 -8.11
CA GLN A 679 -19.82 -0.34 -8.86
C GLN A 679 -20.96 0.69 -9.02
N TYR A 680 -22.13 0.26 -9.50
CA TYR A 680 -23.27 1.17 -9.70
C TYR A 680 -23.79 1.72 -8.38
N GLY A 681 -23.79 0.91 -7.31
CA GLY A 681 -24.12 1.34 -5.95
C GLY A 681 -23.19 2.45 -5.46
N ALA A 682 -21.86 2.26 -5.58
CA ALA A 682 -20.87 3.25 -5.15
C ALA A 682 -20.98 4.58 -5.93
N VAL A 683 -21.20 4.52 -7.24
CA VAL A 683 -21.40 5.72 -8.08
C VAL A 683 -22.69 6.46 -7.70
N LEU A 684 -23.77 5.73 -7.41
CA LEU A 684 -25.03 6.35 -6.99
C LEU A 684 -24.88 7.06 -5.64
N VAL A 685 -24.20 6.44 -4.66
CA VAL A 685 -23.88 7.08 -3.38
C VAL A 685 -23.04 8.34 -3.58
N PHE A 686 -22.01 8.27 -4.42
CA PHE A 686 -21.18 9.42 -4.75
C PHE A 686 -22.01 10.57 -5.34
N MET A 687 -22.91 10.27 -6.30
CA MET A 687 -23.79 11.27 -6.90
C MET A 687 -24.72 11.92 -5.87
N ILE A 688 -25.33 11.12 -4.98
CA ILE A 688 -26.20 11.63 -3.91
C ILE A 688 -25.42 12.58 -2.99
N ILE A 689 -24.19 12.23 -2.60
CA ILE A 689 -23.35 13.06 -1.74
C ILE A 689 -23.01 14.39 -2.42
N VAL A 690 -22.54 14.35 -3.66
CA VAL A 690 -22.16 15.56 -4.41
C VAL A 690 -23.39 16.46 -4.62
N MET A 691 -24.54 15.90 -4.99
CA MET A 691 -25.78 16.66 -5.15
C MET A 691 -26.26 17.24 -3.81
N SER A 692 -26.11 16.52 -2.71
CA SER A 692 -26.47 17.01 -1.37
C SER A 692 -25.58 18.16 -0.91
N LEU A 693 -24.26 18.04 -1.11
CA LEU A 693 -23.29 19.10 -0.80
C LEU A 693 -23.54 20.35 -1.66
N ALA A 694 -23.76 20.17 -2.97
CA ALA A 694 -24.08 21.26 -3.87
C ALA A 694 -25.43 21.91 -3.52
N GLY A 695 -26.46 21.11 -3.24
CA GLY A 695 -27.79 21.57 -2.85
C GLY A 695 -27.79 22.35 -1.53
N PHE A 696 -27.09 21.85 -0.51
CA PHE A 696 -26.91 22.54 0.77
C PHE A 696 -26.21 23.89 0.58
N SER A 697 -25.16 23.92 -0.25
CA SER A 697 -24.39 25.14 -0.51
C SER A 697 -25.19 26.18 -1.32
N VAL A 698 -25.97 25.74 -2.31
CA VAL A 698 -26.91 26.61 -3.05
C VAL A 698 -28.01 27.15 -2.12
N TRP A 699 -28.57 26.31 -1.25
CA TRP A 699 -29.56 26.73 -0.27
C TRP A 699 -28.98 27.80 0.68
N LEU A 700 -27.76 27.61 1.18
CA LEU A 700 -27.06 28.57 2.03
C LEU A 700 -26.85 29.90 1.30
N ARG A 701 -26.43 29.85 0.02
CA ARG A 701 -26.32 31.04 -0.84
C ARG A 701 -27.64 31.79 -0.99
N ILE A 702 -28.75 31.09 -1.26
CA ILE A 702 -30.07 31.71 -1.41
C ILE A 702 -30.48 32.41 -0.10
N ARG A 703 -30.28 31.74 1.04
CA ARG A 703 -30.61 32.30 2.36
C ARG A 703 -29.82 33.57 2.67
N VAL A 704 -28.52 33.59 2.34
CA VAL A 704 -27.67 34.77 2.58
C VAL A 704 -27.99 35.89 1.61
N ARG A 705 -28.20 35.61 0.32
CA ARG A 705 -28.59 36.61 -0.68
C ARG A 705 -29.88 37.31 -0.31
N ASN A 706 -30.87 36.60 0.21
CA ASN A 706 -32.16 37.19 0.59
C ASN A 706 -32.05 38.19 1.77
N LYS A 707 -30.99 38.10 2.59
CA LYS A 707 -30.73 39.04 3.69
C LYS A 707 -30.01 40.31 3.25
N ILE A 708 -29.33 40.29 2.11
CA ILE A 708 -28.50 41.40 1.63
C ILE A 708 -29.23 42.02 0.43
N LYS A 709 -29.88 43.16 0.67
CA LYS A 709 -30.44 44.00 -0.39
C LYS A 709 -29.59 45.26 -0.49
N TRP A 710 -29.08 45.52 -1.69
CA TRP A 710 -28.35 46.72 -2.05
C TRP A 710 -28.73 47.10 -3.48
#